data_AF-A0A7H5ES18-F1
#
_entry.id   AF-A0A7H5ES18-F1
#
_cell.length_a   1.000
_cell.length_b   1.000
_cell.length_c   1.000
_cell.angle_alpha   90.00
_cell.angle_beta   90.00
_cell.angle_gamma   90.00
#
_symmetry.space_group_name_H-M   'P 1'
#
loop_
_entity.id
_entity.type
_entity.pdbx_description
1 polymer ?
#
loop_
_entity_poly.entity_id
_entity_poly.type
_entity_poly.pdbx_seq_one_letter_code
_entity_poly.pdbx_strand_id
1 'polypeptide(L)'
;MRPILVTVFWCVIGTLFAGGNVPVAEENYPPPFVDIMRARHDGSFYDQQAKRWEAVARGECSEEDAWFHYYKTANYSNRFGSGNYDLDAIYHAAREVLDPEGFVMNYLTFVQDQNPVSRWPKLMKAYAADPERSESYTSMTTYFEITGAPERRNEMLRKLHRAESIPAGVMEYNHNQLQSVAPNGILLTMGDADTYPSWLLQSAYGVRPDVRVLNLALLIGYHEYRNEIFSSMGLSTDPLPREGMDNAEEVLRRLHEQNRPVFLAATGQFLFPQLTGEKLYIVGLAFQYADLPVNNLRSLQQNYTHRWRTDHLRQPLSDGPAQGVADQLNRNYLPGLVELWEQYRTGEPAEAARLEATIVSIGRRAGIEEAVKELLSTPATPPRRKLASTQHGLKARQIERAYALIPAGAITRPDGEEISVERSFRMGETEVTNQDYQLFLRDLLRQRLFREIDSASIADTDWMSLLPDSVRSLPVNDLVKRGHPSMDDHPILNVSHRGATLYAEWLTQAYNQDPKRRDGREVRFRLPTREEWVYAASAGRAYAVYPWGGPYFRNSKGCYLANFDVTQDLTSRQEKDQYDRAAAPENRCDDGGWLTVPVDSYYPNDFGLYQTSGNAAEMLTEPGKVVGGSWMDSNYYLQIGVVQERPAPHPAVGFRLIMEYVD
;
A
#
# COMPACT_ATOMS: atom_id res chain seq x y z
N MET A 1 -17.56 25.66 -70.35
CA MET A 1 -18.51 26.77 -70.15
C MET A 1 -18.28 27.35 -68.76
N ARG A 2 -17.96 28.65 -68.68
CA ARG A 2 -18.10 29.53 -67.49
C ARG A 2 -19.14 30.61 -67.85
N PRO A 3 -19.72 31.28 -66.83
CA PRO A 3 -19.32 32.67 -66.48
C PRO A 3 -19.06 32.78 -64.94
N ILE A 4 -18.03 33.41 -64.34
CA ILE A 4 -17.49 34.81 -64.27
C ILE A 4 -18.60 35.86 -63.97
N LEU A 5 -18.59 36.81 -63.02
CA LEU A 5 -17.63 37.74 -62.34
C LEU A 5 -18.22 38.13 -60.95
N VAL A 6 -17.50 38.24 -59.81
CA VAL A 6 -16.47 39.23 -59.37
C VAL A 6 -17.03 40.51 -58.74
N THR A 7 -16.62 40.79 -57.49
CA THR A 7 -15.94 42.03 -57.01
C THR A 7 -15.01 41.66 -55.84
N VAL A 8 -13.73 41.33 -56.06
CA VAL A 8 -12.48 42.13 -55.89
C VAL A 8 -12.14 42.46 -54.41
N PHE A 9 -11.11 41.89 -53.74
CA PHE A 9 -9.63 41.88 -53.90
C PHE A 9 -8.88 43.01 -53.18
N TRP A 10 -7.75 42.65 -52.54
CA TRP A 10 -6.51 43.36 -52.10
C TRP A 10 -6.20 42.95 -50.65
N CYS A 11 -5.12 42.26 -50.27
CA CYS A 11 -3.73 42.25 -50.74
C CYS A 11 -3.03 40.91 -50.44
N VAL A 12 -2.52 40.23 -51.47
CA VAL A 12 -1.31 39.38 -51.38
C VAL A 12 -0.50 39.62 -52.65
N ILE A 13 0.83 39.56 -52.51
CA ILE A 13 1.93 39.78 -53.47
C ILE A 13 2.53 41.19 -53.31
N GLY A 14 3.77 41.40 -52.87
CA GLY A 14 4.83 40.48 -52.47
C GLY A 14 6.15 41.27 -52.37
N THR A 15 7.05 40.84 -51.49
CA THR A 15 8.48 41.15 -51.62
C THR A 15 9.33 40.02 -51.06
N LEU A 16 10.32 39.68 -51.87
CA LEU A 16 11.36 38.68 -51.70
C LEU A 16 12.35 39.02 -50.57
N PHE A 17 12.86 37.96 -49.94
CA PHE A 17 14.15 37.81 -49.23
C PHE A 17 14.66 38.94 -48.31
N ALA A 18 14.60 38.69 -47.00
CA ALA A 18 15.74 38.73 -46.08
C ALA A 18 15.27 38.28 -44.68
N GLY A 19 16.13 37.59 -43.93
CA GLY A 19 15.79 36.90 -42.68
C GLY A 19 15.12 37.77 -41.61
N GLY A 20 14.12 37.18 -40.96
CA GLY A 20 13.39 37.73 -39.82
C GLY A 20 12.24 36.79 -39.47
N ASN A 21 12.03 36.54 -38.17
CA ASN A 21 11.00 35.65 -37.63
C ASN A 21 9.67 35.75 -38.37
N VAL A 22 9.17 34.63 -38.87
CA VAL A 22 7.78 34.51 -39.35
C VAL A 22 6.87 34.63 -38.13
N PRO A 23 6.02 35.65 -38.01
CA PRO A 23 4.92 35.61 -37.06
C PRO A 23 3.97 34.51 -37.53
N VAL A 24 3.67 33.56 -36.64
CA VAL A 24 2.57 32.61 -36.85
C VAL A 24 1.32 33.45 -37.11
N ALA A 25 0.66 33.27 -38.25
CA ALA A 25 -0.62 33.90 -38.53
C ALA A 25 -1.59 33.53 -37.39
N GLU A 26 -2.17 34.52 -36.71
CA GLU A 26 -3.26 34.27 -35.77
C GLU A 26 -4.38 33.51 -36.50
N GLU A 27 -4.69 32.30 -36.07
CA GLU A 27 -5.89 31.61 -36.51
C GLU A 27 -7.10 32.50 -36.20
N ASN A 28 -7.86 32.88 -37.23
CA ASN A 28 -9.03 33.75 -37.14
C ASN A 28 -10.16 33.20 -36.25
N TYR A 29 -10.06 31.96 -35.77
CA TYR A 29 -11.02 31.34 -34.84
C TYR A 29 -10.28 30.66 -33.67
N PRO A 30 -10.79 30.72 -32.43
CA PRO A 30 -10.16 30.05 -31.30
C PRO A 30 -10.31 28.52 -31.42
N PRO A 31 -9.35 27.71 -30.95
CA PRO A 31 -9.50 26.27 -30.98
C PRO A 31 -10.65 25.84 -30.05
N PRO A 32 -11.38 24.77 -30.40
CA PRO A 32 -12.48 24.23 -29.59
C PRO A 32 -12.06 23.98 -28.14
N PHE A 33 -13.04 24.06 -27.24
CA PHE A 33 -12.85 23.68 -25.85
C PHE A 33 -12.39 22.22 -25.74
N VAL A 34 -11.36 21.97 -24.92
CA VAL A 34 -10.86 20.63 -24.60
C VAL A 34 -10.96 20.39 -23.10
N ASP A 35 -11.53 19.25 -22.71
CA ASP A 35 -11.71 18.87 -21.30
C ASP A 35 -10.39 18.44 -20.63
N ILE A 36 -10.28 18.64 -19.31
CA ILE A 36 -9.09 18.26 -18.52
C ILE A 36 -8.75 16.76 -18.60
N MET A 37 -9.73 15.92 -18.91
CA MET A 37 -9.55 14.49 -19.16
C MET A 37 -8.73 14.19 -20.42
N ARG A 38 -8.58 15.17 -21.31
CA ARG A 38 -7.94 15.05 -22.62
C ARG A 38 -6.72 15.93 -22.79
N ALA A 39 -6.75 17.13 -22.22
CA ALA A 39 -5.64 18.04 -22.24
C ALA A 39 -5.67 18.91 -21.00
N ARG A 40 -4.56 18.94 -20.26
CA ARG A 40 -4.42 19.83 -19.12
C ARG A 40 -3.65 21.07 -19.53
N HIS A 41 -4.26 22.22 -19.33
CA HIS A 41 -3.66 23.53 -19.56
C HIS A 41 -3.53 24.31 -18.25
N ASP A 42 -2.64 25.29 -18.22
CA ASP A 42 -2.57 26.25 -17.12
C ASP A 42 -3.78 27.18 -17.09
N GLY A 43 -3.97 27.89 -15.97
CA GLY A 43 -5.09 28.82 -15.79
C GLY A 43 -5.12 29.94 -16.85
N SER A 44 -3.95 30.42 -17.26
CA SER A 44 -3.83 31.53 -18.21
C SER A 44 -4.31 31.15 -19.61
N PHE A 45 -4.17 29.88 -20.00
CA PHE A 45 -4.75 29.35 -21.23
C PHE A 45 -6.27 29.48 -21.23
N TYR A 46 -6.93 29.08 -20.14
CA TYR A 46 -8.39 29.21 -20.04
C TYR A 46 -8.83 30.67 -20.00
N ASP A 47 -8.08 31.55 -19.34
CA ASP A 47 -8.35 32.99 -19.32
C ASP A 47 -8.30 33.60 -20.73
N GLN A 48 -7.30 33.21 -21.53
CA GLN A 48 -7.17 33.65 -22.91
C GLN A 48 -8.28 33.06 -23.80
N GLN A 49 -8.58 31.78 -23.65
CA GLN A 49 -9.62 31.11 -24.43
C GLN A 49 -11.00 31.69 -24.14
N ALA A 50 -11.34 31.98 -22.88
CA ALA A 50 -12.60 32.60 -22.52
C ALA A 50 -12.79 33.96 -23.19
N LYS A 51 -11.76 34.82 -23.20
CA LYS A 51 -11.80 36.13 -23.88
C LYS A 51 -11.96 36.00 -25.38
N ARG A 52 -11.24 35.06 -26.00
CA ARG A 52 -11.31 34.82 -27.45
C ARG A 52 -12.70 34.31 -27.85
N TRP A 53 -13.24 33.36 -27.11
CA TRP A 53 -14.59 32.83 -27.36
C TRP A 53 -15.70 33.83 -27.05
N GLU A 54 -15.53 34.70 -26.04
CA GLU A 54 -16.45 35.82 -25.80
C GLU A 54 -16.59 36.73 -27.03
N ALA A 55 -15.45 37.11 -27.62
CA ALA A 55 -15.41 37.98 -28.77
C ALA A 55 -16.12 37.37 -29.99
N VAL A 56 -16.01 36.05 -30.18
CA VAL A 56 -16.71 35.31 -31.24
C VAL A 56 -18.21 35.21 -30.92
N ALA A 57 -18.58 34.77 -29.72
CA ALA A 57 -19.96 34.54 -29.32
C ALA A 57 -20.81 35.83 -29.37
N ARG A 58 -20.20 36.98 -29.05
CA ARG A 58 -20.86 38.29 -29.10
C ARG A 58 -20.66 39.04 -30.44
N GLY A 59 -19.89 38.48 -31.36
CA GLY A 59 -19.53 39.11 -32.63
C GLY A 59 -20.57 38.90 -33.74
N GLU A 60 -20.36 39.57 -34.87
CA GLU A 60 -21.26 39.49 -36.05
C GLU A 60 -21.27 38.12 -36.73
N CYS A 61 -20.23 37.29 -36.51
CA CYS A 61 -20.10 35.94 -37.04
C CYS A 61 -20.36 34.86 -35.96
N SER A 62 -21.22 35.15 -34.98
CA SER A 62 -21.56 34.22 -33.90
C SER A 62 -22.32 33.00 -34.43
N GLU A 63 -21.90 31.81 -33.99
CA GLU A 63 -22.55 30.53 -34.25
C GLU A 63 -22.96 29.87 -32.92
N GLU A 64 -23.83 28.87 -32.96
CA GLU A 64 -24.31 28.22 -31.73
C GLU A 64 -23.16 27.66 -30.87
N ASP A 65 -22.13 27.11 -31.50
CA ASP A 65 -20.96 26.52 -30.82
C ASP A 65 -20.05 27.56 -30.17
N ALA A 66 -20.07 28.81 -30.63
CA ALA A 66 -19.31 29.88 -29.99
C ALA A 66 -19.81 30.12 -28.56
N TRP A 67 -21.13 30.06 -28.33
CA TRP A 67 -21.71 30.19 -27.00
C TRP A 67 -21.38 29.00 -26.10
N PHE A 68 -21.38 27.78 -26.67
CA PHE A 68 -20.95 26.59 -25.95
C PHE A 68 -19.51 26.72 -25.46
N HIS A 69 -18.58 27.04 -26.36
CA HIS A 69 -17.16 27.16 -26.04
C HIS A 69 -16.88 28.34 -25.11
N TYR A 70 -17.56 29.49 -25.29
CA TYR A 70 -17.45 30.62 -24.39
C TYR A 70 -17.87 30.24 -22.96
N TYR A 71 -19.05 29.65 -22.78
CA TYR A 71 -19.52 29.24 -21.45
C TYR A 71 -18.56 28.23 -20.79
N LYS A 72 -18.11 27.21 -21.53
CA LYS A 72 -17.21 26.18 -21.00
C LYS A 72 -15.85 26.75 -20.61
N THR A 73 -15.26 27.58 -21.45
CA THR A 73 -13.94 28.19 -21.18
C THR A 73 -14.02 29.25 -20.08
N ALA A 74 -15.10 30.02 -19.98
CA ALA A 74 -15.37 30.93 -18.86
C ALA A 74 -15.48 30.18 -17.53
N ASN A 75 -16.23 29.07 -17.50
CA ASN A 75 -16.34 28.22 -16.30
C ASN A 75 -14.97 27.64 -15.88
N TYR A 76 -14.19 27.17 -16.85
CA TYR A 76 -12.84 26.66 -16.58
C TYR A 76 -11.87 27.76 -16.14
N SER A 77 -11.97 28.97 -16.70
CA SER A 77 -11.22 30.15 -16.26
C SER A 77 -11.56 30.54 -14.82
N ASN A 78 -12.83 30.51 -14.43
CA ASN A 78 -13.24 30.74 -13.04
C ASN A 78 -12.69 29.68 -12.08
N ARG A 79 -12.58 28.42 -12.52
CA ARG A 79 -12.18 27.30 -11.66
C ARG A 79 -10.66 27.12 -11.55
N PHE A 80 -9.93 27.37 -12.63
CA PHE A 80 -8.51 27.04 -12.75
C PHE A 80 -7.62 28.24 -13.12
N GLY A 81 -8.21 29.34 -13.57
CA GLY A 81 -7.52 30.57 -13.96
C GLY A 81 -7.80 31.73 -13.00
N SER A 82 -7.78 32.94 -13.55
CA SER A 82 -8.04 34.19 -12.82
C SER A 82 -9.41 34.80 -13.16
N GLY A 83 -10.24 34.06 -13.89
CA GLY A 83 -11.56 34.50 -14.31
C GLY A 83 -12.52 34.78 -13.16
N ASN A 84 -13.44 35.72 -13.39
CA ASN A 84 -14.60 35.96 -12.54
C ASN A 84 -15.83 36.23 -13.43
N TYR A 85 -16.01 35.40 -14.45
CA TYR A 85 -17.10 35.50 -15.41
C TYR A 85 -18.44 35.16 -14.74
N ASP A 86 -19.45 35.97 -15.02
CA ASP A 86 -20.84 35.71 -14.60
C ASP A 86 -21.47 34.68 -15.56
N LEU A 87 -21.47 33.41 -15.14
CA LEU A 87 -21.99 32.31 -15.95
C LEU A 87 -23.50 32.43 -16.19
N ASP A 88 -24.25 33.02 -15.27
CA ASP A 88 -25.69 33.24 -15.40
C ASP A 88 -25.95 34.28 -16.48
N ALA A 89 -25.18 35.38 -16.50
CA ALA A 89 -25.28 36.39 -17.55
C ALA A 89 -24.92 35.83 -18.93
N ILE A 90 -23.90 34.97 -19.03
CA ILE A 90 -23.54 34.30 -20.28
C ILE A 90 -24.67 33.37 -20.74
N TYR A 91 -25.22 32.57 -19.82
CA TYR A 91 -26.36 31.70 -20.09
C TYR A 91 -27.59 32.48 -20.60
N HIS A 92 -27.92 33.60 -19.96
CA HIS A 92 -29.04 34.43 -20.38
C HIS A 92 -28.83 35.07 -21.75
N ALA A 93 -27.61 35.55 -22.04
CA ALA A 93 -27.29 36.10 -23.35
C ALA A 93 -27.35 35.02 -24.45
N ALA A 94 -26.85 33.81 -24.19
CA ALA A 94 -26.97 32.68 -25.10
C ALA A 94 -28.43 32.34 -25.39
N ARG A 95 -29.29 32.35 -24.36
CA ARG A 95 -30.72 32.05 -24.48
C ARG A 95 -31.50 33.00 -25.40
N GLU A 96 -31.04 34.23 -25.58
CA GLU A 96 -31.69 35.19 -26.48
C GLU A 96 -31.47 34.88 -27.96
N VAL A 97 -30.42 34.11 -28.28
CA VAL A 97 -29.97 33.90 -29.67
C VAL A 97 -29.95 32.44 -30.12
N LEU A 98 -29.88 31.48 -29.19
CA LEU A 98 -29.86 30.04 -29.49
C LEU A 98 -31.26 29.45 -29.65
N ASP A 99 -31.39 28.41 -30.47
CA ASP A 99 -32.62 27.60 -30.56
C ASP A 99 -32.94 26.94 -29.21
N PRO A 100 -34.11 27.21 -28.58
CA PRO A 100 -34.53 26.58 -27.34
C PRO A 100 -34.61 25.05 -27.39
N GLU A 101 -34.84 24.46 -28.57
CA GLU A 101 -34.88 23.00 -28.76
C GLU A 101 -33.54 22.43 -29.28
N GLY A 102 -32.56 23.30 -29.55
CA GLY A 102 -31.23 22.92 -30.02
C GLY A 102 -30.35 22.28 -28.94
N PHE A 103 -29.27 21.60 -29.37
CA PHE A 103 -28.34 20.91 -28.47
C PHE A 103 -27.70 21.87 -27.45
N VAL A 104 -27.10 22.97 -27.93
CA VAL A 104 -26.30 23.87 -27.09
C VAL A 104 -27.15 24.47 -25.99
N MET A 105 -28.34 24.98 -26.31
CA MET A 105 -29.21 25.58 -25.31
C MET A 105 -29.63 24.58 -24.24
N ASN A 106 -30.11 23.39 -24.63
CA ASN A 106 -30.52 22.35 -23.69
C ASN A 106 -29.34 21.87 -22.82
N TYR A 107 -28.13 21.77 -23.38
CA TYR A 107 -26.93 21.40 -22.64
C TYR A 107 -26.54 22.49 -21.63
N LEU A 108 -26.53 23.76 -22.03
CA LEU A 108 -26.24 24.87 -21.12
C LEU A 108 -27.27 24.94 -19.99
N THR A 109 -28.56 24.74 -20.27
CA THR A 109 -29.60 24.66 -19.22
C THR A 109 -29.36 23.47 -18.28
N PHE A 110 -28.86 22.33 -18.77
CA PHE A 110 -28.46 21.20 -17.93
C PHE A 110 -27.26 21.53 -17.03
N VAL A 111 -26.24 22.21 -17.53
CA VAL A 111 -25.05 22.57 -16.76
C VAL A 111 -25.37 23.62 -15.69
N GLN A 112 -26.23 24.57 -16.04
CA GLN A 112 -26.68 25.65 -15.17
C GLN A 112 -27.58 25.17 -14.01
N ASP A 113 -28.39 24.14 -14.24
CA ASP A 113 -29.28 23.58 -13.22
C ASP A 113 -28.52 22.68 -12.23
N GLN A 114 -28.38 23.14 -10.98
CA GLN A 114 -27.74 22.39 -9.90
C GLN A 114 -28.67 21.37 -9.24
N ASN A 115 -29.97 21.37 -9.55
CA ASN A 115 -30.91 20.42 -8.97
C ASN A 115 -30.71 19.02 -9.58
N PRO A 116 -30.41 17.99 -8.77
CA PRO A 116 -30.05 16.66 -9.27
C PRO A 116 -31.23 15.88 -9.88
N VAL A 117 -32.47 16.36 -9.77
CA VAL A 117 -33.65 15.72 -10.37
C VAL A 117 -34.04 16.45 -11.66
N SER A 118 -34.18 17.78 -11.62
CA SER A 118 -34.69 18.54 -12.76
C SER A 118 -33.66 18.75 -13.88
N ARG A 119 -32.36 18.57 -13.60
CA ARG A 119 -31.32 18.78 -14.62
C ARG A 119 -31.29 17.70 -15.70
N TRP A 120 -31.52 16.44 -15.36
CA TRP A 120 -31.35 15.32 -16.29
C TRP A 120 -32.29 15.33 -17.51
N PRO A 121 -33.59 15.68 -17.39
CA PRO A 121 -34.44 15.83 -18.57
C PRO A 121 -33.89 16.82 -19.60
N LYS A 122 -33.14 17.83 -19.18
CA LYS A 122 -32.51 18.83 -20.07
C LYS A 122 -31.33 18.23 -20.83
N LEU A 123 -30.51 17.42 -20.15
CA LEU A 123 -29.44 16.66 -20.81
C LEU A 123 -30.02 15.68 -21.84
N MET A 124 -31.10 14.98 -21.50
CA MET A 124 -31.77 14.06 -22.42
C MET A 124 -32.31 14.77 -23.65
N LYS A 125 -32.86 15.99 -23.50
CA LYS A 125 -33.26 16.83 -24.63
C LYS A 125 -32.06 17.24 -25.49
N ALA A 126 -30.96 17.67 -24.87
CA ALA A 126 -29.73 18.01 -25.60
C ALA A 126 -29.26 16.81 -26.43
N TYR A 127 -29.14 15.63 -25.80
CA TYR A 127 -28.77 14.40 -26.48
C TYR A 127 -29.72 14.01 -27.62
N ALA A 128 -31.03 14.23 -27.45
CA ALA A 128 -32.02 13.94 -28.49
C ALA A 128 -31.92 14.91 -29.69
N ALA A 129 -31.55 16.17 -29.44
CA ALA A 129 -31.37 17.18 -30.49
C ALA A 129 -30.16 16.88 -31.37
N ASP A 130 -29.05 16.39 -30.79
CA ASP A 130 -27.88 15.92 -31.54
C ASP A 130 -27.20 14.74 -30.82
N PRO A 131 -27.54 13.49 -31.20
CA PRO A 131 -27.01 12.29 -30.55
C PRO A 131 -25.54 11.97 -30.87
N GLU A 132 -24.95 12.64 -31.86
CA GLU A 132 -23.57 12.41 -32.31
C GLU A 132 -22.57 13.37 -31.64
N ARG A 133 -23.06 14.42 -30.98
CA ARG A 133 -22.25 15.36 -30.18
C ARG A 133 -21.72 14.75 -28.88
N SER A 134 -20.41 14.60 -28.83
CA SER A 134 -19.66 13.93 -27.76
C SER A 134 -19.71 14.63 -26.41
N GLU A 135 -20.00 15.92 -26.38
CA GLU A 135 -19.98 16.76 -25.18
C GLU A 135 -21.04 16.34 -24.15
N SER A 136 -22.05 15.59 -24.60
CA SER A 136 -23.09 15.00 -23.76
C SER A 136 -22.71 13.63 -23.17
N TYR A 137 -21.79 12.88 -23.79
CA TYR A 137 -21.61 11.45 -23.53
C TYR A 137 -21.13 11.14 -22.11
N THR A 138 -20.25 11.97 -21.53
CA THR A 138 -19.80 11.80 -20.14
C THR A 138 -20.95 11.98 -19.15
N SER A 139 -21.76 13.02 -19.34
CA SER A 139 -22.93 13.27 -18.48
C SER A 139 -24.01 12.21 -18.67
N MET A 140 -24.21 11.71 -19.90
CA MET A 140 -25.11 10.60 -20.20
C MET A 140 -24.63 9.30 -19.56
N THR A 141 -23.31 9.06 -19.53
CA THR A 141 -22.69 7.93 -18.82
C THR A 141 -23.03 7.99 -17.33
N THR A 142 -22.85 9.14 -16.69
CA THR A 142 -23.23 9.33 -15.28
C THR A 142 -24.72 9.11 -15.05
N TYR A 143 -25.58 9.69 -15.90
CA TYR A 143 -27.02 9.52 -15.81
C TYR A 143 -27.42 8.04 -15.83
N PHE A 144 -26.89 7.26 -16.77
CA PHE A 144 -27.19 5.84 -16.86
C PHE A 144 -26.60 5.01 -15.72
N GLU A 145 -25.50 5.44 -15.11
CA GLU A 145 -25.01 4.80 -13.88
C GLU A 145 -25.99 5.02 -12.72
N ILE A 146 -26.32 6.29 -12.43
CA ILE A 146 -27.12 6.63 -11.25
C ILE A 146 -28.59 6.21 -11.36
N THR A 147 -29.05 5.87 -12.57
CA THR A 147 -30.40 5.36 -12.83
C THR A 147 -30.44 3.83 -13.04
N GLY A 148 -29.33 3.13 -12.78
CA GLY A 148 -29.29 1.67 -12.82
C GLY A 148 -29.38 1.06 -14.23
N ALA A 149 -28.87 1.75 -15.25
CA ALA A 149 -28.89 1.33 -16.66
C ALA A 149 -27.48 1.04 -17.21
N PRO A 150 -26.73 0.06 -16.66
CA PRO A 150 -25.31 -0.16 -16.98
C PRO A 150 -25.04 -0.50 -18.45
N GLU A 151 -25.96 -1.14 -19.16
CA GLU A 151 -25.79 -1.43 -20.59
C GLU A 151 -25.79 -0.16 -21.44
N ARG A 152 -26.67 0.81 -21.10
CA ARG A 152 -26.72 2.12 -21.78
C ARG A 152 -25.50 2.97 -21.42
N ARG A 153 -25.06 2.91 -20.15
CA ARG A 153 -23.78 3.49 -19.72
C ARG A 153 -22.61 2.95 -20.54
N ASN A 154 -22.54 1.63 -20.71
CA ASN A 154 -21.48 0.98 -21.49
C ASN A 154 -21.52 1.39 -22.97
N GLU A 155 -22.71 1.54 -23.55
CA GLU A 155 -22.88 2.09 -24.90
C GLU A 155 -22.32 3.51 -25.01
N MET A 156 -22.65 4.39 -24.06
CA MET A 156 -22.14 5.77 -24.04
C MET A 156 -20.61 5.82 -23.91
N LEU A 157 -20.02 4.97 -23.07
CA LEU A 157 -18.57 4.86 -22.94
C LEU A 157 -17.90 4.43 -24.27
N ARG A 158 -18.52 3.51 -25.02
CA ARG A 158 -18.02 3.12 -26.36
C ARG A 158 -18.16 4.25 -27.37
N LYS A 159 -19.27 5.01 -27.33
CA LYS A 159 -19.45 6.21 -28.17
C LYS A 159 -18.40 7.27 -27.86
N LEU A 160 -18.18 7.57 -26.57
CA LEU A 160 -17.14 8.47 -26.09
C LEU A 160 -15.77 8.04 -26.61
N HIS A 161 -15.41 6.78 -26.42
CA HIS A 161 -14.10 6.28 -26.87
C HIS A 161 -13.91 6.31 -28.39
N ARG A 162 -14.99 6.29 -29.20
CA ARG A 162 -14.91 6.38 -30.66
C ARG A 162 -14.85 7.82 -31.16
N ALA A 163 -15.76 8.66 -30.66
CA ALA A 163 -15.84 10.06 -31.07
C ALA A 163 -14.59 10.83 -30.61
N GLU A 164 -14.12 10.50 -29.41
CA GLU A 164 -13.00 11.16 -28.81
C GLU A 164 -12.23 10.15 -27.92
N SER A 165 -11.22 9.50 -28.47
CA SER A 165 -10.47 8.44 -27.76
C SER A 165 -9.94 8.89 -26.40
N ILE A 166 -10.17 8.06 -25.38
CA ILE A 166 -9.53 8.22 -24.06
C ILE A 166 -8.01 8.06 -24.26
N PRO A 167 -7.16 8.95 -23.71
CA PRO A 167 -5.71 8.86 -23.90
C PRO A 167 -5.17 7.48 -23.51
N ALA A 168 -4.29 6.91 -24.34
CA ALA A 168 -3.77 5.56 -24.15
C ALA A 168 -3.09 5.38 -22.78
N GLY A 169 -2.32 6.38 -22.33
CA GLY A 169 -1.69 6.34 -21.01
C GLY A 169 -2.70 6.32 -19.85
N VAL A 170 -3.87 6.95 -20.00
CA VAL A 170 -4.95 6.89 -19.00
C VAL A 170 -5.59 5.51 -19.00
N MET A 171 -5.75 4.87 -20.16
CA MET A 171 -6.21 3.47 -20.25
C MET A 171 -5.22 2.52 -19.57
N GLU A 172 -3.91 2.68 -19.79
CA GLU A 172 -2.89 1.83 -19.15
C GLU A 172 -2.81 2.02 -17.64
N TYR A 173 -2.95 3.26 -17.14
CA TYR A 173 -3.08 3.52 -15.70
C TYR A 173 -4.25 2.74 -15.10
N ASN A 174 -5.43 2.83 -15.73
CA ASN A 174 -6.64 2.18 -15.22
C ASN A 174 -6.60 0.66 -15.34
N HIS A 175 -5.92 0.12 -16.36
CA HIS A 175 -5.63 -1.32 -16.42
C HIS A 175 -4.85 -1.75 -15.17
N ASN A 176 -3.75 -1.07 -14.86
CA ASN A 176 -2.94 -1.41 -13.68
C ASN A 176 -3.68 -1.16 -12.36
N GLN A 177 -4.54 -0.14 -12.29
CA GLN A 177 -5.42 0.12 -11.15
C GLN A 177 -6.35 -1.06 -10.87
N LEU A 178 -7.02 -1.58 -11.91
CA LEU A 178 -7.87 -2.77 -11.78
C LEU A 178 -7.05 -3.99 -11.33
N GLN A 179 -5.82 -4.15 -11.83
CA GLN A 179 -4.94 -5.24 -11.40
C GLN A 179 -4.49 -5.15 -9.94
N SER A 180 -4.52 -3.95 -9.34
CA SER A 180 -4.17 -3.75 -7.93
C SER A 180 -5.23 -4.27 -6.94
N VAL A 181 -6.43 -4.60 -7.41
CA VAL A 181 -7.56 -5.03 -6.59
C VAL A 181 -7.58 -6.55 -6.47
N ALA A 182 -7.80 -7.07 -5.26
CA ALA A 182 -7.99 -8.52 -5.04
C ALA A 182 -9.21 -9.07 -5.82
N PRO A 183 -9.25 -10.39 -6.10
CA PRO A 183 -10.38 -11.01 -6.79
C PRO A 183 -11.73 -10.70 -6.11
N ASN A 184 -12.75 -10.37 -6.89
CA ASN A 184 -14.09 -9.98 -6.42
C ASN A 184 -14.14 -8.73 -5.52
N GLY A 185 -13.07 -7.96 -5.42
CA GLY A 185 -13.01 -6.75 -4.60
C GLY A 185 -13.89 -5.60 -5.10
N ILE A 186 -14.09 -4.61 -4.24
CA ILE A 186 -14.75 -3.35 -4.56
C ILE A 186 -13.68 -2.26 -4.65
N LEU A 187 -13.63 -1.55 -5.77
CA LEU A 187 -12.74 -0.41 -5.99
C LEU A 187 -13.54 0.89 -5.97
N LEU A 188 -13.26 1.76 -5.01
CA LEU A 188 -13.79 3.12 -4.95
C LEU A 188 -12.90 4.07 -5.72
N THR A 189 -13.40 4.55 -6.86
CA THR A 189 -12.78 5.57 -7.71
C THR A 189 -13.35 6.95 -7.39
N MET A 190 -12.69 8.01 -7.85
CA MET A 190 -12.98 9.37 -7.40
C MET A 190 -13.59 10.26 -8.47
N GLY A 191 -13.16 10.13 -9.73
CA GLY A 191 -13.57 11.02 -10.80
C GLY A 191 -13.51 10.38 -12.17
N ASP A 192 -13.60 11.20 -13.21
CA ASP A 192 -13.75 10.69 -14.56
C ASP A 192 -12.50 9.92 -15.02
N ALA A 193 -11.29 10.37 -14.59
CA ALA A 193 -9.98 9.85 -14.98
C ALA A 193 -9.69 8.42 -14.52
N ASP A 194 -10.26 8.01 -13.40
CA ASP A 194 -10.07 6.69 -12.81
C ASP A 194 -11.34 5.81 -12.85
N THR A 195 -12.50 6.40 -13.16
CA THR A 195 -13.79 5.69 -13.22
C THR A 195 -14.14 5.24 -14.64
N TYR A 196 -14.25 6.17 -15.59
CA TYR A 196 -14.76 5.85 -16.93
C TYR A 196 -13.84 4.94 -17.73
N PRO A 197 -12.51 5.12 -17.73
CA PRO A 197 -11.61 4.17 -18.37
C PRO A 197 -11.67 2.80 -17.71
N SER A 198 -11.82 2.72 -16.38
CA SER A 198 -12.01 1.44 -15.67
C SER A 198 -13.28 0.71 -16.13
N TRP A 199 -14.43 1.40 -16.18
CA TRP A 199 -15.67 0.80 -16.69
C TRP A 199 -15.59 0.45 -18.18
N LEU A 200 -14.90 1.24 -19.00
CA LEU A 200 -14.69 0.92 -20.41
C LEU A 200 -13.81 -0.32 -20.58
N LEU A 201 -12.71 -0.43 -19.84
CA LEU A 201 -11.83 -1.60 -19.81
C LEU A 201 -12.60 -2.87 -19.43
N GLN A 202 -13.49 -2.78 -18.43
CA GLN A 202 -14.35 -3.90 -18.04
C GLN A 202 -15.36 -4.27 -19.13
N SER A 203 -16.12 -3.29 -19.63
CA SER A 203 -17.29 -3.51 -20.48
C SER A 203 -16.99 -3.71 -21.98
N ALA A 204 -15.85 -3.22 -22.46
CA ALA A 204 -15.45 -3.34 -23.87
C ALA A 204 -14.26 -4.30 -24.06
N TYR A 205 -13.40 -4.44 -23.06
CA TYR A 205 -12.15 -5.21 -23.17
C TYR A 205 -12.06 -6.41 -22.22
N GLY A 206 -13.07 -6.63 -21.36
CA GLY A 206 -13.13 -7.79 -20.47
C GLY A 206 -12.02 -7.81 -19.40
N VAL A 207 -11.46 -6.65 -19.06
CA VAL A 207 -10.38 -6.56 -18.06
C VAL A 207 -10.99 -6.54 -16.67
N ARG A 208 -10.67 -7.55 -15.85
CA ARG A 208 -11.11 -7.65 -14.43
C ARG A 208 -12.62 -7.39 -14.23
N PRO A 209 -13.52 -8.11 -14.95
CA PRO A 209 -14.96 -7.96 -14.77
C PRO A 209 -15.44 -8.41 -13.37
N ASP A 210 -14.60 -9.12 -12.61
CA ASP A 210 -14.84 -9.53 -11.23
C ASP A 210 -14.79 -8.36 -10.23
N VAL A 211 -14.05 -7.29 -10.54
CA VAL A 211 -13.91 -6.12 -9.67
C VAL A 211 -15.15 -5.24 -9.78
N ARG A 212 -15.77 -4.87 -8.67
CA ARG A 212 -16.86 -3.90 -8.68
C ARG A 212 -16.29 -2.49 -8.53
N VAL A 213 -16.30 -1.73 -9.62
CA VAL A 213 -15.85 -0.32 -9.63
C VAL A 213 -17.03 0.58 -9.29
N LEU A 214 -16.91 1.34 -8.21
CA LEU A 214 -17.92 2.31 -7.73
C LEU A 214 -17.27 3.69 -7.63
N ASN A 215 -17.95 4.73 -8.12
CA ASN A 215 -17.47 6.09 -7.94
C ASN A 215 -17.97 6.67 -6.61
N LEU A 216 -17.04 7.09 -5.76
CA LEU A 216 -17.34 7.62 -4.41
C LEU A 216 -18.14 8.93 -4.46
N ALA A 217 -17.81 9.83 -5.39
CA ALA A 217 -18.55 11.08 -5.54
C ALA A 217 -20.01 10.84 -5.95
N LEU A 218 -20.28 9.81 -6.76
CA LEU A 218 -21.65 9.42 -7.11
C LEU A 218 -22.40 8.82 -5.92
N LEU A 219 -21.77 7.95 -5.12
CA LEU A 219 -22.38 7.39 -3.90
C LEU A 219 -22.72 8.48 -2.86
N ILE A 220 -21.91 9.52 -2.77
CA ILE A 220 -22.14 10.63 -1.84
C ILE A 220 -23.20 11.59 -2.40
N GLY A 221 -23.09 11.97 -3.67
CA GLY A 221 -23.93 12.99 -4.30
C GLY A 221 -25.34 12.54 -4.68
N TYR A 222 -25.55 11.24 -4.94
CA TYR A 222 -26.84 10.69 -5.39
C TYR A 222 -27.33 9.61 -4.40
N HIS A 223 -28.21 10.02 -3.49
CA HIS A 223 -28.62 9.18 -2.37
C HIS A 223 -29.48 7.98 -2.79
N GLU A 224 -30.35 8.12 -3.79
CA GLU A 224 -31.12 7.00 -4.34
C GLU A 224 -30.21 5.95 -4.96
N TYR A 225 -29.24 6.38 -5.78
CA TYR A 225 -28.23 5.51 -6.36
C TYR A 225 -27.44 4.77 -5.27
N ARG A 226 -26.96 5.48 -4.24
CA ARG A 226 -26.29 4.83 -3.10
C ARG A 226 -27.19 3.81 -2.42
N ASN A 227 -28.46 4.15 -2.18
CA ASN A 227 -29.40 3.27 -1.52
C ASN A 227 -29.66 1.99 -2.33
N GLU A 228 -29.77 2.10 -3.65
CA GLU A 228 -29.88 0.94 -4.54
C GLU A 228 -28.62 0.06 -4.48
N ILE A 229 -27.44 0.65 -4.57
CA ILE A 229 -26.16 -0.07 -4.48
C ILE A 229 -26.02 -0.77 -3.13
N PHE A 230 -26.26 -0.06 -2.03
CA PHE A 230 -26.16 -0.60 -0.67
C PHE A 230 -27.20 -1.69 -0.43
N SER A 231 -28.45 -1.48 -0.85
CA SER A 231 -29.50 -2.50 -0.78
C SER A 231 -29.12 -3.76 -1.56
N SER A 232 -28.55 -3.61 -2.77
CA SER A 232 -28.08 -4.75 -3.58
C SER A 232 -26.97 -5.57 -2.92
N MET A 233 -26.29 -4.98 -1.92
CA MET A 233 -25.22 -5.61 -1.14
C MET A 233 -25.66 -6.02 0.27
N GLY A 234 -26.92 -5.78 0.65
CA GLY A 234 -27.41 -6.02 2.02
C GLY A 234 -26.86 -5.05 3.07
N LEU A 235 -26.47 -3.84 2.68
CA LEU A 235 -25.89 -2.82 3.56
C LEU A 235 -26.95 -1.78 3.99
N SER A 236 -26.72 -1.11 5.13
CA SER A 236 -27.64 -0.08 5.62
C SER A 236 -27.73 1.13 4.67
N THR A 237 -28.96 1.50 4.31
CA THR A 237 -29.31 2.68 3.53
C THR A 237 -29.64 3.91 4.39
N ASP A 238 -29.30 3.88 5.69
CA ASP A 238 -29.52 5.02 6.57
C ASP A 238 -28.82 6.27 6.01
N PRO A 239 -29.35 7.48 6.26
CA PRO A 239 -28.70 8.71 5.84
C PRO A 239 -27.23 8.75 6.28
N LEU A 240 -26.37 9.31 5.42
CA LEU A 240 -24.98 9.55 5.79
C LEU A 240 -24.91 10.72 6.80
N PRO A 241 -24.04 10.66 7.82
CA PRO A 241 -24.09 11.56 8.97
C PRO A 241 -23.48 12.95 8.72
N ARG A 242 -22.70 13.14 7.67
CA ARG A 242 -22.00 14.39 7.34
C ARG A 242 -22.42 14.91 5.97
N GLU A 243 -21.83 16.01 5.52
CA GLU A 243 -22.04 16.56 4.18
C GLU A 243 -20.89 16.24 3.24
N GLY A 244 -21.19 16.05 1.95
CA GLY A 244 -20.19 15.90 0.91
C GLY A 244 -19.15 14.82 1.20
N MET A 245 -17.88 15.12 0.85
CA MET A 245 -16.76 14.17 0.91
C MET A 245 -16.35 13.79 2.33
N ASP A 246 -16.81 14.50 3.37
CA ASP A 246 -16.55 14.13 4.76
C ASP A 246 -17.22 12.79 5.15
N ASN A 247 -18.12 12.27 4.30
CA ASN A 247 -18.69 10.93 4.42
C ASN A 247 -17.83 9.81 3.83
N ALA A 248 -16.67 10.09 3.24
CA ALA A 248 -15.85 9.08 2.57
C ALA A 248 -15.53 7.89 3.47
N GLU A 249 -15.17 8.16 4.73
CA GLU A 249 -14.88 7.12 5.72
C GLU A 249 -16.11 6.27 6.06
N GLU A 250 -17.27 6.89 6.20
CA GLU A 250 -18.50 6.17 6.51
C GLU A 250 -18.94 5.27 5.35
N VAL A 251 -18.77 5.72 4.11
CA VAL A 251 -19.03 4.89 2.92
C VAL A 251 -18.06 3.70 2.87
N LEU A 252 -16.77 3.93 3.10
CA LEU A 252 -15.76 2.87 3.20
C LEU A 252 -16.11 1.85 4.29
N ARG A 253 -16.47 2.34 5.49
CA ARG A 253 -16.83 1.52 6.64
C ARG A 253 -18.04 0.63 6.33
N ARG A 254 -19.13 1.20 5.79
CA ARG A 254 -20.33 0.42 5.42
C ARG A 254 -20.04 -0.59 4.32
N LEU A 255 -19.29 -0.20 3.29
CA LEU A 255 -18.85 -1.14 2.27
C LEU A 255 -17.93 -2.21 2.85
N HIS A 256 -17.25 -2.00 3.97
CA HIS A 256 -16.42 -3.01 4.63
C HIS A 256 -17.21 -3.98 5.51
N GLU A 257 -18.48 -3.69 5.85
CA GLU A 257 -19.34 -4.57 6.67
C GLU A 257 -19.64 -5.92 5.98
N GLN A 258 -19.38 -6.01 4.68
CA GLN A 258 -19.54 -7.22 3.89
C GLN A 258 -18.19 -7.96 3.70
N ASN A 259 -18.24 -9.26 3.42
CA ASN A 259 -17.05 -10.12 3.39
C ASN A 259 -16.22 -10.07 2.07
N ARG A 260 -16.23 -8.95 1.34
CA ARG A 260 -15.45 -8.69 0.12
C ARG A 260 -14.41 -7.61 0.41
N PRO A 261 -13.19 -7.73 -0.10
CA PRO A 261 -12.17 -6.70 0.10
C PRO A 261 -12.57 -5.35 -0.53
N VAL A 262 -12.38 -4.26 0.22
CA VAL A 262 -12.68 -2.89 -0.23
C VAL A 262 -11.38 -2.13 -0.45
N PHE A 263 -11.32 -1.37 -1.52
CA PHE A 263 -10.15 -0.61 -1.92
C PHE A 263 -10.53 0.82 -2.28
N LEU A 264 -9.67 1.76 -1.90
CA LEU A 264 -9.71 3.15 -2.35
C LEU A 264 -8.67 3.33 -3.46
N ALA A 265 -9.06 3.88 -4.61
CA ALA A 265 -8.13 4.19 -5.69
C ALA A 265 -7.05 5.18 -5.24
N ALA A 266 -5.84 5.10 -5.80
CA ALA A 266 -4.73 5.96 -5.36
C ALA A 266 -4.93 7.46 -5.65
N THR A 267 -5.80 7.77 -6.61
CA THR A 267 -6.36 9.11 -6.86
C THR A 267 -7.10 9.71 -5.67
N GLY A 268 -7.60 8.87 -4.74
CA GLY A 268 -8.26 9.27 -3.49
C GLY A 268 -7.32 9.69 -2.36
N GLN A 269 -6.00 9.75 -2.59
CA GLN A 269 -5.01 10.12 -1.57
C GLN A 269 -5.29 11.47 -0.87
N PHE A 270 -5.97 12.41 -1.54
CA PHE A 270 -6.33 13.69 -0.94
C PHE A 270 -7.34 13.58 0.21
N LEU A 271 -8.03 12.45 0.33
CA LEU A 271 -8.94 12.15 1.44
C LEU A 271 -8.20 11.71 2.71
N PHE A 272 -6.91 11.38 2.64
CA PHE A 272 -6.17 10.81 3.78
C PHE A 272 -6.23 11.65 5.06
N PRO A 273 -6.25 12.99 5.01
CA PRO A 273 -6.46 13.80 6.22
C PRO A 273 -7.80 13.55 6.92
N GLN A 274 -8.80 13.01 6.20
CA GLN A 274 -10.17 12.78 6.66
C GLN A 274 -10.46 11.30 6.97
N LEU A 275 -9.53 10.39 6.61
CA LEU A 275 -9.67 8.95 6.80
C LEU A 275 -8.81 8.51 7.98
N THR A 276 -9.25 7.49 8.73
CA THR A 276 -8.38 6.80 9.68
C THR A 276 -7.29 6.04 8.91
N GLY A 277 -6.13 6.69 8.74
CA GLY A 277 -5.02 6.18 7.93
C GLY A 277 -4.45 4.83 8.39
N GLU A 278 -4.73 4.40 9.62
CA GLU A 278 -4.32 3.10 10.17
C GLU A 278 -4.98 1.91 9.47
N LYS A 279 -6.09 2.11 8.76
CA LYS A 279 -6.82 1.06 8.05
C LYS A 279 -6.53 0.98 6.54
N LEU A 280 -5.66 1.84 6.02
CA LEU A 280 -5.37 1.92 4.59
C LEU A 280 -3.96 1.41 4.29
N TYR A 281 -3.90 0.36 3.48
CA TYR A 281 -2.64 -0.31 3.13
C TYR A 281 -2.38 -0.22 1.64
N ILE A 282 -1.26 0.38 1.23
CA ILE A 282 -0.91 0.52 -0.18
C ILE A 282 -0.56 -0.84 -0.79
N VAL A 283 -1.38 -1.30 -1.74
CA VAL A 283 -1.16 -2.56 -2.46
C VAL A 283 -0.83 -2.33 -3.93
N GLY A 284 -0.68 -1.08 -4.37
CA GLY A 284 -0.46 -0.72 -5.76
C GLY A 284 -1.03 0.66 -6.07
N LEU A 285 -1.80 0.78 -7.14
CA LEU A 285 -2.61 1.95 -7.48
C LEU A 285 -3.94 1.99 -6.71
N ALA A 286 -4.00 1.25 -5.61
CA ALA A 286 -5.12 1.21 -4.70
C ALA A 286 -4.62 0.97 -3.27
N PHE A 287 -5.40 1.44 -2.31
CA PHE A 287 -5.23 1.25 -0.88
C PHE A 287 -6.30 0.28 -0.40
N GLN A 288 -5.90 -0.87 0.14
CA GLN A 288 -6.84 -1.80 0.76
C GLN A 288 -7.31 -1.22 2.09
N TYR A 289 -8.62 -1.14 2.27
CA TYR A 289 -9.23 -0.81 3.56
C TYR A 289 -9.44 -2.09 4.35
N ALA A 290 -8.80 -2.21 5.51
CA ALA A 290 -8.85 -3.40 6.35
C ALA A 290 -8.73 -3.07 7.84
N ASP A 291 -9.46 -3.79 8.67
CA ASP A 291 -9.35 -3.71 10.14
C ASP A 291 -8.10 -4.40 10.69
N LEU A 292 -7.52 -5.34 9.93
CA LEU A 292 -6.32 -6.08 10.29
C LEU A 292 -5.15 -5.71 9.36
N PRO A 293 -3.90 -5.73 9.86
CA PRO A 293 -2.72 -5.55 9.03
C PRO A 293 -2.69 -6.51 7.83
N VAL A 294 -2.42 -5.98 6.65
CA VAL A 294 -2.27 -6.77 5.42
C VAL A 294 -0.81 -6.77 4.97
N ASN A 295 -0.38 -7.87 4.34
CA ASN A 295 0.95 -7.94 3.71
C ASN A 295 0.95 -7.15 2.39
N ASN A 296 0.95 -5.84 2.53
CA ASN A 296 0.76 -4.90 1.44
C ASN A 296 2.00 -4.82 0.53
N LEU A 297 3.20 -4.97 1.10
CA LEU A 297 4.46 -5.05 0.33
C LEU A 297 4.49 -6.24 -0.62
N ARG A 298 4.11 -7.44 -0.17
CA ARG A 298 4.02 -8.61 -1.05
C ARG A 298 3.03 -8.38 -2.18
N SER A 299 1.87 -7.78 -1.88
CA SER A 299 0.83 -7.49 -2.88
C SER A 299 1.31 -6.46 -3.90
N LEU A 300 1.98 -5.40 -3.43
CA LEU A 300 2.57 -4.35 -4.23
C LEU A 300 3.68 -4.89 -5.14
N GLN A 301 4.57 -5.74 -4.61
CA GLN A 301 5.61 -6.43 -5.38
C GLN A 301 4.98 -7.29 -6.47
N GLN A 302 4.02 -8.16 -6.14
CA GLN A 302 3.33 -9.02 -7.11
C GLN A 302 2.65 -8.23 -8.22
N ASN A 303 2.00 -7.11 -7.87
CA ASN A 303 1.36 -6.24 -8.84
C ASN A 303 2.41 -5.63 -9.78
N TYR A 304 3.49 -5.06 -9.24
CA TYR A 304 4.57 -4.47 -10.03
C TYR A 304 5.28 -5.48 -10.95
N THR A 305 5.61 -6.66 -10.45
CA THR A 305 6.44 -7.63 -11.19
C THR A 305 5.66 -8.49 -12.17
N HIS A 306 4.38 -8.78 -11.90
CA HIS A 306 3.64 -9.81 -12.66
C HIS A 306 2.33 -9.32 -13.29
N ARG A 307 1.73 -8.23 -12.81
CA ARG A 307 0.40 -7.81 -13.29
C ARG A 307 0.38 -6.47 -14.00
N TRP A 308 1.28 -5.57 -13.63
CA TRP A 308 1.35 -4.23 -14.20
C TRP A 308 2.07 -4.20 -15.53
N ARG A 309 1.53 -3.41 -16.44
CA ARG A 309 2.19 -2.98 -17.68
C ARG A 309 2.95 -1.71 -17.38
N THR A 310 4.27 -1.75 -17.33
CA THR A 310 5.09 -0.64 -16.79
C THR A 310 5.92 0.08 -17.85
N ASP A 311 5.95 -0.41 -19.09
CA ASP A 311 6.75 0.21 -20.17
C ASP A 311 6.39 1.68 -20.38
N HIS A 312 5.10 2.00 -20.33
CA HIS A 312 4.58 3.37 -20.48
C HIS A 312 5.02 4.33 -19.35
N LEU A 313 5.53 3.80 -18.23
CA LEU A 313 6.06 4.58 -17.10
C LEU A 313 7.49 5.04 -17.38
N ARG A 314 8.24 4.30 -18.21
CA ARG A 314 9.60 4.68 -18.63
C ARG A 314 9.57 5.54 -19.88
N GLN A 315 8.70 5.22 -20.83
CA GLN A 315 8.56 5.93 -22.10
C GLN A 315 7.09 6.31 -22.34
N PRO A 316 6.77 7.57 -22.72
CA PRO A 316 5.40 7.94 -23.02
C PRO A 316 4.86 7.18 -24.25
N LEU A 317 3.55 6.97 -24.30
CA LEU A 317 2.87 6.28 -25.42
C LEU A 317 2.49 7.25 -26.55
N SER A 318 2.48 8.55 -26.24
CA SER A 318 2.15 9.65 -27.15
C SER A 318 2.84 10.92 -26.69
N ASP A 319 2.83 11.96 -27.52
CA ASP A 319 3.32 13.29 -27.14
C ASP A 319 2.16 14.27 -26.91
N GLY A 320 2.46 15.42 -26.30
CA GLY A 320 1.54 16.53 -26.19
C GLY A 320 0.57 16.47 -25.00
N PRO A 321 -0.47 17.32 -25.00
CA PRO A 321 -1.33 17.54 -23.83
C PRO A 321 -2.07 16.29 -23.33
N ALA A 322 -2.42 15.36 -24.23
CA ALA A 322 -3.07 14.10 -23.88
C ALA A 322 -2.17 13.16 -23.09
N GLN A 323 -0.88 13.10 -23.43
CA GLN A 323 0.12 12.39 -22.63
C GLN A 323 0.30 13.07 -21.27
N GLY A 324 0.24 14.41 -21.22
CA GLY A 324 0.33 15.18 -19.97
C GLY A 324 -0.75 14.80 -18.94
N VAL A 325 -1.96 14.43 -19.38
CA VAL A 325 -3.02 13.92 -18.49
C VAL A 325 -2.59 12.60 -17.85
N ALA A 326 -2.07 11.66 -18.64
CA ALA A 326 -1.58 10.38 -18.14
C ALA A 326 -0.36 10.57 -17.22
N ASP A 327 0.54 11.49 -17.55
CA ASP A 327 1.74 11.75 -16.73
C ASP A 327 1.37 12.31 -15.35
N GLN A 328 0.35 13.17 -15.25
CA GLN A 328 -0.17 13.62 -13.97
C GLN A 328 -0.83 12.50 -13.17
N LEU A 329 -1.58 11.61 -13.85
CA LEU A 329 -2.19 10.46 -13.20
C LEU A 329 -1.14 9.43 -12.73
N ASN A 330 -0.04 9.28 -13.48
CA ASN A 330 1.07 8.37 -13.17
C ASN A 330 1.82 8.76 -11.89
N ARG A 331 1.66 9.98 -11.37
CA ARG A 331 2.18 10.36 -10.04
C ARG A 331 1.69 9.42 -8.94
N ASN A 332 0.51 8.84 -9.09
CA ASN A 332 -0.07 7.93 -8.10
C ASN A 332 0.68 6.58 -8.01
N TYR A 333 1.59 6.26 -8.95
CA TYR A 333 2.51 5.13 -8.79
C TYR A 333 3.62 5.42 -7.76
N LEU A 334 4.00 6.69 -7.55
CA LEU A 334 5.19 7.06 -6.78
C LEU A 334 5.17 6.50 -5.35
N PRO A 335 4.09 6.60 -4.56
CA PRO A 335 4.09 6.07 -3.19
C PRO A 335 4.44 4.57 -3.13
N GLY A 336 3.87 3.76 -4.04
CA GLY A 336 4.15 2.33 -4.09
C GLY A 336 5.53 2.00 -4.66
N LEU A 337 5.95 2.70 -5.72
CA LEU A 337 7.27 2.45 -6.31
C LEU A 337 8.42 2.87 -5.39
N VAL A 338 8.26 3.96 -4.63
CA VAL A 338 9.24 4.39 -3.62
C VAL A 338 9.34 3.35 -2.50
N GLU A 339 8.22 2.82 -2.01
CA GLU A 339 8.22 1.77 -0.99
C GLU A 339 8.97 0.51 -1.47
N LEU A 340 8.77 0.10 -2.72
CA LEU A 340 9.53 -1.02 -3.32
C LEU A 340 11.01 -0.67 -3.51
N TRP A 341 11.33 0.55 -3.94
CA TRP A 341 12.71 0.99 -4.10
C TRP A 341 13.47 0.98 -2.77
N GLU A 342 12.85 1.47 -1.70
CA GLU A 342 13.37 1.41 -0.33
C GLU A 342 13.65 -0.02 0.12
N GLN A 343 12.75 -0.95 -0.22
CA GLN A 343 12.95 -2.38 0.07
C GLN A 343 14.16 -2.94 -0.71
N TYR A 344 14.21 -2.72 -2.03
CA TYR A 344 15.24 -3.33 -2.89
C TYR A 344 16.62 -2.72 -2.73
N ARG A 345 16.75 -1.44 -2.40
CA ARG A 345 18.08 -0.78 -2.31
C ARG A 345 19.00 -1.39 -1.24
N THR A 346 18.46 -2.19 -0.32
CA THR A 346 19.24 -2.88 0.73
C THR A 346 19.65 -4.32 0.39
N GLY A 347 19.08 -4.94 -0.65
CA GLY A 347 19.31 -6.35 -0.98
C GLY A 347 19.38 -6.71 -2.48
N GLU A 348 18.81 -5.88 -3.36
CA GLU A 348 18.73 -6.09 -4.82
C GLU A 348 19.05 -4.78 -5.57
N PRO A 349 20.33 -4.38 -5.66
CA PRO A 349 20.71 -3.06 -6.16
C PRO A 349 20.37 -2.82 -7.64
N ALA A 350 20.32 -3.88 -8.47
CA ALA A 350 19.96 -3.75 -9.88
C ALA A 350 18.46 -3.44 -10.06
N GLU A 351 17.62 -4.08 -9.27
CA GLU A 351 16.17 -3.87 -9.20
C GLU A 351 15.87 -2.47 -8.66
N ALA A 352 16.57 -2.05 -7.60
CA ALA A 352 16.49 -0.70 -7.07
C ALA A 352 16.85 0.35 -8.15
N ALA A 353 17.95 0.18 -8.88
CA ALA A 353 18.33 1.11 -9.95
C ALA A 353 17.28 1.19 -11.08
N ARG A 354 16.65 0.06 -11.43
CA ARG A 354 15.56 0.03 -12.43
C ARG A 354 14.29 0.74 -11.96
N LEU A 355 13.96 0.60 -10.68
CA LEU A 355 12.85 1.33 -10.05
C LEU A 355 13.15 2.82 -9.99
N GLU A 356 14.35 3.20 -9.56
CA GLU A 356 14.80 4.60 -9.48
C GLU A 356 14.63 5.31 -10.83
N ALA A 357 15.11 4.70 -11.92
CA ALA A 357 14.94 5.24 -13.27
C ALA A 357 13.46 5.44 -13.66
N THR A 358 12.59 4.53 -13.19
CA THR A 358 11.14 4.62 -13.45
C THR A 358 10.51 5.75 -12.61
N ILE A 359 10.84 5.84 -11.33
CA ILE A 359 10.39 6.88 -10.40
C ILE A 359 10.81 8.26 -10.90
N VAL A 360 12.08 8.43 -11.30
CA VAL A 360 12.59 9.69 -11.88
C VAL A 360 11.88 10.03 -13.19
N SER A 361 11.61 9.05 -14.07
CA SER A 361 10.87 9.31 -15.31
C SER A 361 9.45 9.83 -15.05
N ILE A 362 8.74 9.24 -14.08
CA ILE A 362 7.42 9.71 -13.64
C ILE A 362 7.53 11.11 -13.06
N GLY A 363 8.48 11.35 -12.15
CA GLY A 363 8.69 12.64 -11.50
C GLY A 363 8.94 13.76 -12.50
N ARG A 364 9.85 13.53 -13.46
CA ARG A 364 10.15 14.46 -14.57
C ARG A 364 8.92 14.80 -15.39
N ARG A 365 8.20 13.79 -15.89
CA ARG A 365 7.03 14.01 -16.76
C ARG A 365 5.88 14.69 -16.02
N ALA A 366 5.78 14.48 -14.71
CA ALA A 366 4.78 15.11 -13.87
C ALA A 366 5.17 16.52 -13.37
N GLY A 367 6.38 17.01 -13.67
CA GLY A 367 6.87 18.32 -13.22
C GLY A 367 7.31 18.37 -11.76
N ILE A 368 7.66 17.23 -11.16
CA ILE A 368 8.10 17.09 -9.75
C ILE A 368 9.46 16.37 -9.63
N GLU A 369 10.30 16.48 -10.66
CA GLU A 369 11.59 15.76 -10.73
C GLU A 369 12.49 16.03 -9.54
N GLU A 370 12.62 17.30 -9.15
CA GLU A 370 13.52 17.70 -8.07
C GLU A 370 13.07 17.17 -6.72
N ALA A 371 11.76 17.21 -6.43
CA ALA A 371 11.20 16.62 -5.21
C ALA A 371 11.41 15.09 -5.17
N VAL A 372 11.30 14.42 -6.32
CA VAL A 372 11.58 13.00 -6.44
C VAL A 372 13.08 12.70 -6.25
N LYS A 373 13.98 13.48 -6.86
CA LYS A 373 15.43 13.31 -6.66
C LYS A 373 15.85 13.61 -5.23
N GLU A 374 15.24 14.58 -4.57
CA GLU A 374 15.48 14.86 -3.15
C GLU A 374 15.08 13.66 -2.28
N LEU A 375 13.91 13.07 -2.56
CA LEU A 375 13.44 11.87 -1.88
C LEU A 375 14.40 10.68 -2.07
N LEU A 376 14.89 10.47 -3.29
CA LEU A 376 15.80 9.35 -3.63
C LEU A 376 17.26 9.60 -3.22
N SER A 377 17.67 10.86 -3.07
CA SER A 377 19.02 11.25 -2.63
C SER A 377 19.15 11.38 -1.12
N THR A 378 18.02 11.32 -0.40
CA THR A 378 18.03 11.12 1.05
C THR A 378 18.87 9.86 1.32
N PRO A 379 19.93 9.94 2.13
CA PRO A 379 20.81 8.81 2.35
C PRO A 379 20.01 7.56 2.69
N ALA A 380 20.59 6.38 2.44
CA ALA A 380 20.03 5.09 2.86
C ALA A 380 19.60 5.04 4.34
N THR A 381 20.08 6.01 5.12
CA THR A 381 19.50 6.38 6.40
C THR A 381 18.54 7.55 6.17
N PRO A 382 17.20 7.38 6.26
CA PRO A 382 16.31 8.52 6.43
C PRO A 382 16.84 9.39 7.59
N PRO A 383 16.43 10.66 7.77
CA PRO A 383 16.60 11.28 9.10
C PRO A 383 16.06 10.26 10.10
N ARG A 384 16.96 9.57 10.85
CA ARG A 384 16.65 8.30 11.52
C ARG A 384 15.36 8.57 12.27
N ARG A 385 14.25 7.94 11.85
CA ARG A 385 12.95 8.08 12.50
C ARG A 385 13.23 7.93 13.97
N LYS A 386 13.08 9.00 14.76
CA LYS A 386 13.58 8.98 16.14
C LYS A 386 12.68 8.07 16.95
N LEU A 387 13.10 6.82 17.12
CA LEU A 387 12.37 5.79 17.84
C LEU A 387 12.81 5.78 19.30
N ALA A 388 14.09 6.00 19.60
CA ALA A 388 14.59 6.04 20.97
C ALA A 388 14.61 7.48 21.52
N SER A 389 14.00 7.68 22.68
CA SER A 389 14.16 8.92 23.44
C SER A 389 15.48 8.92 24.21
N THR A 390 15.89 10.06 24.76
CA THR A 390 17.03 10.12 25.69
C THR A 390 16.72 9.50 27.06
N GLN A 391 15.46 9.17 27.33
CA GLN A 391 14.95 8.59 28.58
C GLN A 391 14.49 7.13 28.42
N HIS A 392 14.93 6.46 27.36
CA HIS A 392 14.63 5.05 27.06
C HIS A 392 15.01 4.06 28.19
N GLY A 393 15.94 4.43 29.07
CA GLY A 393 16.23 3.67 30.29
C GLY A 393 17.32 2.59 30.19
N LEU A 394 17.92 2.39 29.01
CA LEU A 394 19.01 1.44 28.81
C LEU A 394 20.38 2.14 28.79
N LYS A 395 21.44 1.43 29.17
CA LYS A 395 22.84 1.83 28.95
C LYS A 395 23.51 0.88 27.97
N ALA A 396 24.41 1.38 27.13
CA ALA A 396 25.12 0.56 26.15
C ALA A 396 25.79 -0.66 26.81
N ARG A 397 26.44 -0.46 27.97
CA ARG A 397 27.09 -1.54 28.74
C ARG A 397 26.11 -2.62 29.24
N GLN A 398 24.85 -2.28 29.51
CA GLN A 398 23.83 -3.26 29.90
C GLN A 398 23.43 -4.09 28.68
N ILE A 399 23.19 -3.43 27.53
CA ILE A 399 22.88 -4.10 26.27
C ILE A 399 24.02 -5.05 25.88
N GLU A 400 25.27 -4.60 25.92
CA GLU A 400 26.44 -5.44 25.57
C GLU A 400 26.62 -6.68 26.44
N ARG A 401 26.09 -6.69 27.68
CA ARG A 401 26.20 -7.85 28.58
C ARG A 401 25.22 -8.96 28.25
N ALA A 402 24.16 -8.66 27.49
CA ALA A 402 23.16 -9.65 27.07
C ALA A 402 23.51 -10.29 25.72
N TYR A 403 24.70 -10.03 25.17
CA TYR A 403 25.10 -10.47 23.83
C TYR A 403 26.42 -11.24 23.87
N ALA A 404 26.37 -12.49 23.43
CA ALA A 404 27.54 -13.35 23.25
C ALA A 404 28.32 -13.00 21.97
N LEU A 405 29.63 -13.24 21.96
CA LEU A 405 30.46 -13.11 20.77
C LEU A 405 30.41 -14.39 19.94
N ILE A 406 30.04 -14.26 18.66
CA ILE A 406 30.06 -15.35 17.69
C ILE A 406 31.28 -15.15 16.78
N PRO A 407 32.31 -16.01 16.85
CA PRO A 407 33.53 -15.86 16.06
C PRO A 407 33.27 -16.18 14.58
N ALA A 408 33.97 -15.49 13.68
CA ALA A 408 33.98 -15.84 12.27
C ALA A 408 34.46 -17.30 12.08
N GLY A 409 33.90 -18.00 11.11
CA GLY A 409 34.26 -19.39 10.82
C GLY A 409 33.30 -20.04 9.85
N ALA A 410 33.55 -21.32 9.55
CA ALA A 410 32.74 -22.08 8.62
C ALA A 410 32.58 -23.52 9.12
N ILE A 411 31.45 -24.12 8.78
CA ILE A 411 31.13 -25.53 9.01
C ILE A 411 30.59 -26.15 7.73
N THR A 412 30.86 -27.44 7.52
CA THR A 412 30.22 -28.25 6.48
C THR A 412 29.29 -29.24 7.15
N ARG A 413 28.00 -29.15 6.87
CA ARG A 413 26.96 -29.99 7.47
C ARG A 413 26.94 -31.39 6.84
N PRO A 414 26.27 -32.38 7.46
CA PRO A 414 26.30 -33.78 6.99
C PRO A 414 25.67 -33.99 5.60
N ASP A 415 24.78 -33.09 5.19
CA ASP A 415 24.16 -33.05 3.86
C ASP A 415 25.05 -32.39 2.78
N GLY A 416 26.24 -31.91 3.17
CA GLY A 416 27.18 -31.21 2.30
C GLY A 416 26.95 -29.70 2.22
N GLU A 417 25.98 -29.15 2.96
CA GLU A 417 25.75 -27.70 3.02
C GLU A 417 26.92 -26.99 3.73
N GLU A 418 27.56 -26.04 3.05
CA GLU A 418 28.58 -25.18 3.64
C GLU A 418 27.92 -23.93 4.24
N ILE A 419 28.15 -23.70 5.53
CA ILE A 419 27.70 -22.50 6.24
C ILE A 419 28.93 -21.73 6.70
N SER A 420 29.07 -20.48 6.27
CA SER A 420 30.18 -19.62 6.64
C SER A 420 29.72 -18.27 7.15
N VAL A 421 30.36 -17.80 8.20
CA VAL A 421 30.25 -16.45 8.73
C VAL A 421 31.61 -15.77 8.57
N GLU A 422 31.68 -14.77 7.69
CA GLU A 422 32.95 -14.11 7.33
C GLU A 422 33.49 -13.19 8.43
N ARG A 423 32.59 -12.57 9.21
CA ARG A 423 32.93 -11.59 10.24
C ARG A 423 32.34 -12.00 11.57
N SER A 424 33.10 -11.83 12.64
CA SER A 424 32.56 -12.03 13.99
C SER A 424 31.45 -11.03 14.25
N PHE A 425 30.33 -11.50 14.80
CA PHE A 425 29.22 -10.67 15.23
C PHE A 425 28.87 -11.00 16.68
N ARG A 426 27.96 -10.24 17.29
CA ARG A 426 27.42 -10.58 18.61
C ARG A 426 25.95 -10.95 18.47
N MET A 427 25.48 -11.89 19.27
CA MET A 427 24.09 -12.37 19.22
C MET A 427 23.50 -12.33 20.63
N GLY A 428 22.23 -11.98 20.75
CA GLY A 428 21.52 -12.02 22.02
C GLY A 428 21.63 -13.42 22.63
N GLU A 429 22.05 -13.50 23.89
CA GLU A 429 22.21 -14.77 24.62
C GLU A 429 20.88 -15.53 24.69
N THR A 430 19.77 -14.81 24.72
CA THR A 430 18.40 -15.31 24.82
C THR A 430 17.51 -14.74 23.71
N GLU A 431 16.26 -15.20 23.60
CA GLU A 431 15.23 -14.45 22.87
C GLU A 431 15.00 -13.07 23.53
N VAL A 432 14.42 -12.13 22.79
CA VAL A 432 13.96 -10.85 23.37
C VAL A 432 12.86 -11.12 24.38
N THR A 433 12.96 -10.50 25.55
CA THR A 433 12.01 -10.73 26.65
C THR A 433 10.78 -9.82 26.56
N ASN A 434 9.69 -10.20 27.23
CA ASN A 434 8.55 -9.31 27.43
C ASN A 434 8.97 -7.99 28.09
N GLN A 435 9.83 -8.04 29.10
CA GLN A 435 10.31 -6.85 29.81
C GLN A 435 11.00 -5.87 28.86
N ASP A 436 11.92 -6.37 28.03
CA ASP A 436 12.67 -5.54 27.08
C ASP A 436 11.76 -4.93 26.01
N TYR A 437 10.81 -5.71 25.50
CA TYR A 437 9.84 -5.23 24.52
C TYR A 437 8.90 -4.18 25.12
N GLN A 438 8.48 -4.35 26.38
CA GLN A 438 7.67 -3.36 27.09
C GLN A 438 8.41 -2.04 27.34
N LEU A 439 9.73 -2.09 27.58
CA LEU A 439 10.55 -0.87 27.66
C LEU A 439 10.50 -0.08 26.34
N PHE A 440 10.60 -0.78 25.21
CA PHE A 440 10.45 -0.21 23.88
C PHE A 440 9.07 0.43 23.68
N LEU A 441 7.98 -0.30 23.92
CA LEU A 441 6.62 0.22 23.76
C LEU A 441 6.35 1.44 24.65
N ARG A 442 6.83 1.43 25.89
CA ARG A 442 6.71 2.58 26.81
C ARG A 442 7.48 3.80 26.32
N ASP A 443 8.65 3.61 25.70
CA ASP A 443 9.44 4.71 25.16
C ASP A 443 8.79 5.32 23.92
N LEU A 444 8.19 4.51 23.05
CA LEU A 444 7.35 4.99 21.95
C LEU A 444 6.14 5.80 22.47
N LEU A 445 5.46 5.28 23.50
CA LEU A 445 4.30 5.94 24.09
C LEU A 445 4.65 7.28 24.71
N ARG A 446 5.79 7.37 25.41
CA ARG A 446 6.31 8.62 25.96
C ARG A 446 6.52 9.67 24.87
N GLN A 447 6.95 9.23 23.70
CA GLN A 447 7.20 10.08 22.53
C GLN A 447 5.94 10.33 21.68
N ARG A 448 4.79 9.72 22.04
CA ARG A 448 3.52 9.81 21.29
C ARG A 448 3.64 9.28 19.85
N LEU A 449 4.46 8.25 19.67
CA LEU A 449 4.70 7.57 18.39
C LEU A 449 3.61 6.50 18.18
N PHE A 450 2.36 6.93 18.03
CA PHE A 450 1.20 6.03 18.00
C PHE A 450 1.22 5.09 16.80
N ARG A 451 1.60 5.56 15.60
CA ARG A 451 1.70 4.71 14.41
C ARG A 451 2.72 3.57 14.57
N GLU A 452 3.82 3.86 15.25
CA GLU A 452 4.88 2.91 15.60
C GLU A 452 4.36 1.89 16.61
N ILE A 453 3.60 2.34 17.62
CA ILE A 453 2.95 1.47 18.61
C ILE A 453 1.98 0.52 17.93
N ASP A 454 1.14 1.01 17.00
CA ASP A 454 0.17 0.16 16.30
C ASP A 454 0.90 -0.94 15.50
N SER A 455 1.99 -0.57 14.83
CA SER A 455 2.82 -1.50 14.05
C SER A 455 3.59 -2.51 14.93
N ALA A 456 3.92 -2.12 16.16
CA ALA A 456 4.65 -2.91 17.15
C ALA A 456 3.73 -3.59 18.17
N SER A 457 2.41 -3.46 18.01
CA SER A 457 1.44 -4.01 18.95
C SER A 457 1.55 -5.54 19.02
N ILE A 458 1.34 -6.05 20.23
CA ILE A 458 1.33 -7.49 20.51
C ILE A 458 -0.12 -7.95 20.34
N ALA A 459 -0.36 -8.98 19.53
CA ALA A 459 -1.70 -9.52 19.39
C ALA A 459 -2.12 -10.26 20.67
N ASP A 460 -3.40 -10.14 21.04
CA ASP A 460 -3.95 -10.86 22.19
C ASP A 460 -3.88 -12.38 21.98
N THR A 461 -3.58 -13.12 23.05
CA THR A 461 -3.45 -14.59 23.02
C THR A 461 -4.22 -15.21 24.16
N ASP A 462 -5.16 -16.11 23.83
CA ASP A 462 -5.75 -17.04 24.80
C ASP A 462 -4.83 -18.26 24.95
N TRP A 463 -3.85 -18.16 25.84
CA TRP A 463 -2.83 -19.20 26.08
C TRP A 463 -3.42 -20.56 26.45
N MET A 464 -4.54 -20.58 27.18
CA MET A 464 -5.12 -21.82 27.68
C MET A 464 -5.84 -22.58 26.57
N SER A 465 -6.43 -21.85 25.60
CA SER A 465 -7.04 -22.46 24.42
C SER A 465 -6.03 -23.18 23.52
N LEU A 466 -4.75 -22.79 23.56
CA LEU A 466 -3.70 -23.36 22.73
C LEU A 466 -3.13 -24.67 23.27
N LEU A 467 -3.40 -25.00 24.53
CA LEU A 467 -2.94 -26.24 25.14
C LEU A 467 -3.70 -27.46 24.59
N PRO A 468 -3.07 -28.65 24.51
CA PRO A 468 -3.76 -29.89 24.14
C PRO A 468 -4.91 -30.24 25.10
N ASP A 469 -5.98 -30.85 24.58
CA ASP A 469 -7.15 -31.25 25.38
C ASP A 469 -6.79 -32.15 26.56
N SER A 470 -5.75 -32.99 26.41
CA SER A 470 -5.28 -33.91 27.44
C SER A 470 -4.73 -33.21 28.69
N VAL A 471 -4.38 -31.93 28.60
CA VAL A 471 -3.75 -31.18 29.70
C VAL A 471 -4.56 -29.96 30.15
N ARG A 472 -5.56 -29.54 29.39
CA ARG A 472 -6.46 -28.42 29.77
C ARG A 472 -7.21 -28.65 31.09
N SER A 473 -7.38 -29.90 31.51
CA SER A 473 -8.01 -30.24 32.79
C SER A 473 -7.06 -30.14 34.00
N LEU A 474 -5.76 -29.92 33.77
CA LEU A 474 -4.80 -29.74 34.85
C LEU A 474 -5.05 -28.42 35.59
N PRO A 475 -4.76 -28.34 36.90
CA PRO A 475 -4.79 -27.09 37.63
C PRO A 475 -3.92 -26.02 36.96
N VAL A 476 -4.40 -24.77 36.90
CA VAL A 476 -3.66 -23.66 36.26
C VAL A 476 -2.24 -23.53 36.83
N ASN A 477 -2.06 -23.71 38.14
CA ASN A 477 -0.75 -23.66 38.79
C ASN A 477 0.25 -24.71 38.25
N ASP A 478 -0.24 -25.85 37.78
CA ASP A 478 0.61 -26.88 37.15
C ASP A 478 0.93 -26.50 35.70
N LEU A 479 -0.01 -25.85 34.99
CA LEU A 479 0.18 -25.35 33.62
C LEU A 479 1.19 -24.20 33.53
N VAL A 480 1.21 -23.31 34.54
CA VAL A 480 2.10 -22.14 34.60
C VAL A 480 3.17 -22.26 35.69
N LYS A 481 3.55 -23.50 36.05
CA LYS A 481 4.55 -23.77 37.10
C LYS A 481 5.89 -23.07 36.84
N ARG A 482 6.22 -22.83 35.58
CA ARG A 482 7.43 -22.13 35.12
C ARG A 482 7.22 -20.63 34.91
N GLY A 483 6.05 -20.09 35.23
CA GLY A 483 5.65 -18.72 34.93
C GLY A 483 4.60 -18.66 33.83
N HIS A 484 3.81 -17.58 33.83
CA HIS A 484 2.86 -17.32 32.76
C HIS A 484 3.60 -16.71 31.55
N PRO A 485 3.23 -17.02 30.29
CA PRO A 485 3.94 -16.49 29.10
C PRO A 485 4.03 -14.96 28.99
N SER A 486 3.22 -14.22 29.75
CA SER A 486 3.26 -12.76 29.82
C SER A 486 4.21 -12.20 30.90
N MET A 487 4.93 -13.05 31.63
CA MET A 487 5.90 -12.62 32.64
C MET A 487 7.13 -11.99 31.99
N ASP A 488 7.77 -11.09 32.73
CA ASP A 488 8.86 -10.24 32.26
C ASP A 488 10.02 -11.00 31.61
N ASP A 489 10.38 -12.17 32.16
CA ASP A 489 11.52 -13.02 31.80
C ASP A 489 11.20 -14.10 30.74
N HIS A 490 9.96 -14.16 30.26
CA HIS A 490 9.55 -15.02 29.15
C HIS A 490 9.80 -14.36 27.79
N PRO A 491 9.94 -15.13 26.70
CA PRO A 491 10.15 -14.57 25.37
C PRO A 491 8.94 -13.75 24.94
N ILE A 492 9.17 -12.62 24.29
CA ILE A 492 8.11 -11.87 23.63
C ILE A 492 7.57 -12.70 22.46
N LEU A 493 6.26 -12.87 22.43
CA LEU A 493 5.55 -13.67 21.42
C LEU A 493 4.42 -12.86 20.79
N ASN A 494 3.87 -13.38 19.70
CA ASN A 494 2.71 -12.80 19.00
C ASN A 494 2.94 -11.36 18.52
N VAL A 495 4.19 -11.05 18.16
CA VAL A 495 4.60 -9.78 17.55
C VAL A 495 4.77 -9.94 16.04
N SER A 496 4.53 -8.88 15.28
CA SER A 496 4.74 -8.89 13.82
C SER A 496 6.24 -8.83 13.48
N HIS A 497 6.61 -9.27 12.28
CA HIS A 497 7.99 -9.12 11.77
C HIS A 497 8.41 -7.63 11.72
N ARG A 498 7.47 -6.75 11.37
CA ARG A 498 7.66 -5.30 11.42
C ARG A 498 7.92 -4.80 12.84
N GLY A 499 7.18 -5.30 13.83
CA GLY A 499 7.38 -4.98 15.24
C GLY A 499 8.77 -5.38 15.76
N ALA A 500 9.27 -6.55 15.34
CA ALA A 500 10.64 -6.99 15.66
C ALA A 500 11.70 -6.09 15.01
N THR A 501 11.48 -5.67 13.76
CA THR A 501 12.40 -4.76 13.05
C THR A 501 12.40 -3.36 13.68
N LEU A 502 11.23 -2.83 14.07
CA LEU A 502 11.13 -1.54 14.78
C LEU A 502 11.84 -1.58 16.14
N TYR A 503 11.72 -2.69 16.87
CA TYR A 503 12.46 -2.89 18.11
C TYR A 503 13.98 -2.90 17.87
N ALA A 504 14.46 -3.56 16.81
CA ALA A 504 15.89 -3.56 16.46
C ALA A 504 16.41 -2.16 16.07
N GLU A 505 15.62 -1.38 15.33
CA GLU A 505 15.91 0.02 15.01
C GLU A 505 15.94 0.90 16.27
N TRP A 506 14.99 0.71 17.20
CA TRP A 506 14.95 1.40 18.48
C TRP A 506 16.19 1.07 19.33
N LEU A 507 16.54 -0.22 19.45
CA LEU A 507 17.69 -0.66 20.23
C LEU A 507 19.01 -0.11 19.66
N THR A 508 19.10 -0.02 18.33
CA THR A 508 20.20 0.63 17.62
C THR A 508 20.35 2.10 18.02
N GLN A 509 19.27 2.86 18.03
CA GLN A 509 19.30 4.27 18.44
C GLN A 509 19.61 4.42 19.94
N ALA A 510 18.98 3.60 20.77
CA ALA A 510 19.19 3.56 22.22
C ALA A 510 20.66 3.29 22.58
N TYR A 511 21.32 2.39 21.87
CA TYR A 511 22.74 2.09 22.07
C TYR A 511 23.63 3.23 21.57
N ASN A 512 23.44 3.68 20.33
CA ASN A 512 24.36 4.60 19.67
C ASN A 512 24.33 6.01 20.27
N GLN A 513 23.24 6.40 20.94
CA GLN A 513 23.17 7.68 21.64
C GLN A 513 23.90 7.69 23.00
N ASP A 514 24.31 6.53 23.54
CA ASP A 514 25.08 6.47 24.79
C ASP A 514 26.54 6.89 24.53
N PRO A 515 27.04 7.97 25.15
CA PRO A 515 28.44 8.40 24.99
C PRO A 515 29.44 7.43 25.65
N LYS A 516 28.98 6.51 26.50
CA LYS A 516 29.82 5.50 27.17
C LYS A 516 29.86 4.16 26.44
N ARG A 517 29.41 4.10 25.18
CA ARG A 517 29.51 2.91 24.34
C ARG A 517 30.97 2.50 24.10
N ARG A 518 31.19 1.20 23.92
CA ARG A 518 32.52 0.61 23.76
C ARG A 518 33.24 1.15 22.53
N ASP A 519 34.48 1.59 22.71
CA ASP A 519 35.38 2.13 21.68
C ASP A 519 34.81 3.30 20.85
N GLY A 520 33.70 3.91 21.29
CA GLY A 520 32.99 4.96 20.55
C GLY A 520 32.30 4.51 19.25
N ARG A 521 32.42 3.23 18.88
CA ARG A 521 31.89 2.68 17.62
C ARG A 521 30.37 2.62 17.62
N GLU A 522 29.79 2.91 16.47
CA GLU A 522 28.36 2.66 16.25
C GLU A 522 28.11 1.17 16.02
N VAL A 523 26.90 0.74 16.35
CA VAL A 523 26.44 -0.62 16.13
C VAL A 523 25.12 -0.60 15.38
N ARG A 524 24.75 -1.75 14.82
CA ARG A 524 23.43 -2.01 14.25
C ARG A 524 22.86 -3.28 14.87
N PHE A 525 21.59 -3.24 15.26
CA PHE A 525 20.83 -4.42 15.64
C PHE A 525 19.90 -4.84 14.51
N ARG A 526 19.78 -6.15 14.27
CA ARG A 526 18.91 -6.72 13.24
C ARG A 526 18.56 -8.17 13.54
N LEU A 527 17.55 -8.69 12.85
CA LEU A 527 17.26 -10.12 12.82
C LEU A 527 18.42 -10.87 12.13
N PRO A 528 18.65 -12.15 12.49
CA PRO A 528 19.68 -12.97 11.88
C PRO A 528 19.28 -13.47 10.50
N THR A 529 20.25 -13.71 9.62
CA THR A 529 20.05 -14.61 8.48
C THR A 529 19.97 -16.06 8.94
N ARG A 530 19.52 -16.95 8.07
CA ARG A 530 19.51 -18.39 8.36
C ARG A 530 20.91 -18.89 8.69
N GLU A 531 21.89 -18.51 7.88
CA GLU A 531 23.27 -18.99 7.98
C GLU A 531 23.92 -18.54 9.29
N GLU A 532 23.71 -17.28 9.67
CA GLU A 532 24.19 -16.73 10.94
C GLU A 532 23.57 -17.45 12.13
N TRP A 533 22.25 -17.68 12.09
CA TRP A 533 21.55 -18.38 13.15
C TRP A 533 21.99 -19.84 13.26
N VAL A 534 22.11 -20.55 12.13
CA VAL A 534 22.55 -21.96 12.07
C VAL A 534 23.95 -22.12 12.62
N TYR A 535 24.88 -21.26 12.22
CA TYR A 535 26.26 -21.29 12.70
C TYR A 535 26.34 -20.98 14.20
N ALA A 536 25.56 -20.00 14.67
CA ALA A 536 25.50 -19.63 16.07
C ALA A 536 24.88 -20.74 16.94
N ALA A 537 23.78 -21.36 16.50
CA ALA A 537 23.10 -22.45 17.19
C ALA A 537 23.95 -23.72 17.25
N SER A 538 24.71 -24.03 16.19
CA SER A 538 25.60 -25.20 16.16
C SER A 538 26.85 -25.04 17.02
N ALA A 539 27.15 -23.82 17.47
CA ALA A 539 28.37 -23.48 18.17
C ALA A 539 29.65 -23.96 17.46
N GLY A 540 29.66 -23.86 16.11
CA GLY A 540 30.78 -24.30 15.27
C GLY A 540 30.89 -25.82 15.09
N ARG A 541 29.88 -26.61 15.51
CA ARG A 541 29.88 -28.07 15.35
C ARG A 541 29.21 -28.47 14.03
N ALA A 542 29.99 -29.08 13.13
CA ALA A 542 29.52 -29.55 11.82
C ALA A 542 28.36 -30.57 11.88
N TYR A 543 28.35 -31.46 12.88
CA TYR A 543 27.42 -32.61 12.95
C TYR A 543 26.34 -32.47 14.03
N ALA A 544 26.20 -31.29 14.65
CA ALA A 544 25.23 -31.07 15.70
C ALA A 544 23.80 -31.02 15.13
N VAL A 545 22.97 -31.99 15.53
CA VAL A 545 21.52 -31.98 15.21
C VAL A 545 20.80 -30.95 16.08
N TYR A 546 21.21 -30.83 17.35
CA TYR A 546 20.68 -29.88 18.33
C TYR A 546 21.82 -29.04 18.95
N PRO A 547 21.54 -27.89 19.60
CA PRO A 547 22.55 -26.95 20.11
C PRO A 547 23.54 -27.53 21.13
N TRP A 548 23.14 -28.58 21.86
CA TRP A 548 24.01 -29.30 22.80
C TRP A 548 24.89 -30.38 22.13
N GLY A 549 24.90 -30.48 20.80
CA GLY A 549 25.81 -31.30 20.00
C GLY A 549 25.41 -32.76 19.80
N GLY A 550 24.55 -33.31 20.67
CA GLY A 550 24.06 -34.69 20.57
C GLY A 550 22.81 -34.82 19.70
N PRO A 551 22.48 -36.03 19.22
CA PRO A 551 21.29 -36.28 18.40
C PRO A 551 20.01 -36.48 19.22
N TYR A 552 20.10 -36.46 20.55
CA TYR A 552 18.99 -36.77 21.45
C TYR A 552 18.50 -35.51 22.15
N PHE A 553 17.18 -35.33 22.21
CA PHE A 553 16.49 -34.24 22.92
C PHE A 553 16.28 -34.51 24.42
N ARG A 554 16.88 -35.59 24.93
CA ARG A 554 16.90 -35.94 26.35
C ARG A 554 18.31 -36.29 26.81
N ASN A 555 18.59 -36.04 28.09
CA ASN A 555 19.85 -36.48 28.71
C ASN A 555 19.77 -37.95 29.18
N SER A 556 20.86 -38.46 29.76
CA SER A 556 20.96 -39.85 30.25
C SER A 556 20.02 -40.19 31.41
N LYS A 557 19.43 -39.18 32.07
CA LYS A 557 18.39 -39.34 33.11
C LYS A 557 16.97 -39.29 32.52
N GLY A 558 16.83 -39.06 31.22
CA GLY A 558 15.55 -38.93 30.53
C GLY A 558 14.89 -37.56 30.65
N CYS A 559 15.54 -36.57 31.29
CA CYS A 559 15.06 -35.19 31.32
C CYS A 559 15.20 -34.54 29.94
N TYR A 560 14.27 -33.64 29.58
CA TYR A 560 14.29 -32.93 28.30
C TYR A 560 15.36 -31.83 28.30
N LEU A 561 15.85 -31.48 27.10
CA LEU A 561 16.92 -30.49 26.94
C LEU A 561 16.44 -29.17 26.32
N ALA A 562 15.15 -29.08 26.03
CA ALA A 562 14.48 -27.95 25.40
C ALA A 562 12.98 -27.96 25.76
N ASN A 563 12.30 -26.83 25.58
CA ASN A 563 10.86 -26.70 25.78
C ASN A 563 10.09 -26.87 24.46
N PHE A 564 9.32 -27.95 24.28
CA PHE A 564 8.61 -28.24 23.03
C PHE A 564 7.40 -29.16 23.25
N ASP A 565 6.58 -29.37 22.23
CA ASP A 565 5.41 -30.26 22.34
C ASP A 565 5.83 -31.72 22.20
N VAL A 566 6.04 -32.35 23.36
CA VAL A 566 6.44 -33.74 23.49
C VAL A 566 5.34 -34.74 23.13
N THR A 567 4.08 -34.29 23.03
CA THR A 567 2.93 -35.18 22.80
C THR A 567 2.81 -35.62 21.34
N GLN A 568 3.31 -34.80 20.41
CA GLN A 568 3.30 -35.08 18.97
C GLN A 568 4.22 -36.24 18.59
N ASP A 569 5.25 -36.50 19.41
CA ASP A 569 6.26 -37.54 19.15
C ASP A 569 5.92 -38.88 19.82
N LEU A 570 4.77 -38.99 20.50
CA LEU A 570 4.30 -40.23 21.13
C LEU A 570 3.58 -41.14 20.11
N THR A 571 4.33 -41.97 19.41
CA THR A 571 3.83 -42.76 18.27
C THR A 571 3.14 -44.07 18.65
N SER A 572 3.41 -44.63 19.83
CA SER A 572 2.84 -45.91 20.29
C SER A 572 2.08 -45.80 21.61
N ARG A 573 1.13 -46.73 21.85
CA ARG A 573 0.43 -46.84 23.15
C ARG A 573 1.40 -47.09 24.32
N GLN A 574 2.47 -47.82 24.08
CA GLN A 574 3.50 -48.08 25.08
C GLN A 574 4.29 -46.81 25.45
N GLU A 575 4.62 -45.97 24.47
CA GLU A 575 5.26 -44.67 24.71
C GLU A 575 4.33 -43.71 25.42
N LYS A 576 3.03 -43.73 25.11
CA LYS A 576 2.00 -42.98 25.85
C LYS A 576 1.87 -43.46 27.30
N ASP A 577 1.74 -44.77 27.53
CA ASP A 577 1.68 -45.35 28.88
C ASP A 577 2.98 -45.10 29.67
N GLN A 578 4.13 -45.09 29.01
CA GLN A 578 5.42 -44.78 29.62
C GLN A 578 5.58 -43.29 29.93
N TYR A 579 5.08 -42.41 29.06
CA TYR A 579 5.00 -40.97 29.29
C TYR A 579 4.08 -40.67 30.49
N ASP A 580 2.89 -41.28 30.54
CA ASP A 580 1.95 -41.13 31.65
C ASP A 580 2.54 -41.64 32.98
N ARG A 581 3.35 -42.71 32.96
CA ARG A 581 4.09 -43.22 34.14
C ARG A 581 5.32 -42.40 34.50
N ALA A 582 5.97 -41.74 33.53
CA ALA A 582 7.10 -40.83 33.77
C ALA A 582 6.63 -39.47 34.29
N ALA A 583 5.41 -39.05 33.92
CA ALA A 583 4.69 -37.90 34.46
C ALA A 583 4.18 -38.13 35.90
N ALA A 584 4.28 -39.36 36.43
CA ALA A 584 3.98 -39.64 37.83
C ALA A 584 4.90 -38.82 38.76
N PRO A 585 4.39 -38.26 39.87
CA PRO A 585 5.11 -37.30 40.72
C PRO A 585 6.48 -37.76 41.24
N GLU A 586 6.66 -39.07 41.29
CA GLU A 586 7.79 -39.81 41.85
C GLU A 586 8.93 -40.05 40.84
N ASN A 587 8.70 -39.78 39.54
CA ASN A 587 9.68 -39.96 38.44
C ASN A 587 10.06 -38.63 37.72
N ARG A 588 9.80 -37.47 38.35
CA ARG A 588 9.88 -36.14 37.73
C ARG A 588 11.30 -35.74 37.26
N CYS A 589 11.64 -36.17 36.06
CA CYS A 589 12.56 -35.50 35.14
C CYS A 589 11.75 -34.62 34.15
N ASP A 590 10.58 -34.13 34.55
CA ASP A 590 9.75 -33.23 33.76
C ASP A 590 10.12 -31.78 34.09
N ASP A 591 11.24 -31.35 33.51
CA ASP A 591 11.75 -29.98 33.60
C ASP A 591 11.16 -29.04 32.54
N GLY A 592 10.25 -29.56 31.70
CA GLY A 592 9.50 -28.84 30.67
C GLY A 592 8.49 -27.82 31.17
N GLY A 593 7.94 -27.03 30.23
CA GLY A 593 6.77 -26.20 30.41
C GLY A 593 5.67 -26.60 29.42
N TRP A 594 4.40 -26.44 29.82
CA TRP A 594 3.27 -26.61 28.89
C TRP A 594 3.11 -25.42 27.93
N LEU A 595 3.64 -24.28 28.34
CA LEU A 595 3.73 -23.03 27.59
C LEU A 595 5.20 -22.61 27.55
N THR A 596 5.50 -21.36 27.23
CA THR A 596 6.87 -20.84 27.32
C THR A 596 7.43 -20.94 28.74
N VAL A 597 8.76 -20.95 28.82
CA VAL A 597 9.52 -20.86 30.06
C VAL A 597 10.42 -19.62 30.01
N PRO A 598 11.04 -19.20 31.14
CA PRO A 598 11.99 -18.10 31.14
C PRO A 598 13.10 -18.33 30.11
N VAL A 599 13.54 -17.26 29.45
CA VAL A 599 14.44 -17.33 28.29
C VAL A 599 15.84 -17.87 28.60
N ASP A 600 16.24 -17.91 29.87
CA ASP A 600 17.49 -18.47 30.38
C ASP A 600 17.35 -19.91 30.91
N SER A 601 16.21 -20.56 30.62
CA SER A 601 15.99 -21.97 30.94
C SER A 601 16.88 -22.91 30.10
N TYR A 602 17.12 -24.10 30.64
CA TYR A 602 18.03 -25.12 30.09
C TYR A 602 19.48 -24.64 30.01
N TYR A 603 20.36 -25.46 29.42
CA TYR A 603 21.78 -25.12 29.30
C TYR A 603 22.02 -24.37 27.98
N PRO A 604 22.87 -23.32 28.00
CA PRO A 604 23.28 -22.66 26.77
C PRO A 604 24.19 -23.58 25.95
N ASN A 605 24.31 -23.30 24.66
CA ASN A 605 25.33 -23.93 23.81
C ASN A 605 26.75 -23.38 24.12
N ASP A 606 27.78 -23.88 23.44
CA ASP A 606 29.17 -23.47 23.71
C ASP A 606 29.47 -21.99 23.37
N PHE A 607 28.59 -21.32 22.62
CA PHE A 607 28.65 -19.87 22.39
C PHE A 607 27.85 -19.07 23.43
N GLY A 608 27.23 -19.71 24.42
CA GLY A 608 26.47 -19.03 25.47
C GLY A 608 25.03 -18.70 25.07
N LEU A 609 24.49 -19.33 24.02
CA LEU A 609 23.12 -19.08 23.56
C LEU A 609 22.14 -20.07 24.19
N TYR A 610 21.15 -19.54 24.89
CA TYR A 610 20.02 -20.27 25.46
C TYR A 610 18.91 -20.44 24.43
N GLN A 611 18.13 -21.51 24.56
CA GLN A 611 16.85 -21.70 23.88
C GLN A 611 16.87 -21.52 22.35
N THR A 612 18.00 -21.82 21.70
CA THR A 612 18.05 -21.90 20.23
C THR A 612 17.30 -23.13 19.70
N SER A 613 16.84 -24.03 20.58
CA SER A 613 15.88 -25.08 20.24
C SER A 613 14.71 -25.03 21.22
N GLY A 614 13.49 -24.90 20.70
CA GLY A 614 12.26 -24.86 21.47
C GLY A 614 11.96 -23.48 22.03
N ASN A 615 11.07 -23.43 23.02
CA ASN A 615 10.56 -22.23 23.66
C ASN A 615 9.82 -21.31 22.68
N ALA A 616 10.52 -20.47 21.93
CA ALA A 616 9.95 -19.63 20.88
C ALA A 616 10.66 -19.87 19.55
N ALA A 617 9.89 -20.08 18.48
CA ALA A 617 10.49 -20.07 17.15
C ALA A 617 10.98 -18.66 16.83
N GLU A 618 12.17 -18.52 16.28
CA GLU A 618 12.84 -17.23 16.11
C GLU A 618 12.73 -16.73 14.67
N MET A 619 12.26 -15.49 14.51
CA MET A 619 12.19 -14.84 13.20
C MET A 619 13.57 -14.66 12.55
N LEU A 620 13.64 -14.95 11.25
CA LEU A 620 14.77 -14.58 10.40
C LEU A 620 14.54 -13.20 9.74
N THR A 621 15.59 -12.68 9.10
CA THR A 621 15.49 -11.47 8.26
C THR A 621 14.39 -11.59 7.20
N GLU A 622 14.18 -12.78 6.64
CA GLU A 622 13.11 -13.05 5.68
C GLU A 622 11.74 -13.19 6.38
N PRO A 623 10.73 -12.35 6.04
CA PRO A 623 9.42 -12.42 6.66
C PRO A 623 8.71 -13.76 6.41
N GLY A 624 8.13 -14.33 7.48
CA GLY A 624 7.39 -15.60 7.44
C GLY A 624 8.27 -16.84 7.60
N LYS A 625 9.59 -16.69 7.69
CA LYS A 625 10.52 -17.77 7.99
C LYS A 625 10.98 -17.70 9.45
N VAL A 626 10.89 -18.83 10.14
CA VAL A 626 11.31 -18.98 11.54
C VAL A 626 12.16 -20.24 11.73
N VAL A 627 12.98 -20.27 12.77
CA VAL A 627 13.90 -21.37 13.09
C VAL A 627 13.83 -21.73 14.58
N GLY A 628 14.47 -22.83 14.97
CA GLY A 628 14.60 -23.27 16.37
C GLY A 628 13.40 -24.03 16.94
N GLY A 629 12.22 -23.90 16.35
CA GLY A 629 11.02 -24.53 16.89
C GLY A 629 10.53 -23.85 18.16
N SER A 630 9.36 -24.24 18.65
CA SER A 630 8.70 -23.59 19.77
C SER A 630 8.11 -24.60 20.75
N TRP A 631 7.55 -24.09 21.84
CA TRP A 631 6.75 -24.85 22.81
C TRP A 631 5.58 -25.62 22.18
N MET A 632 5.14 -25.27 20.96
CA MET A 632 4.05 -25.94 20.23
C MET A 632 4.53 -26.98 19.19
N ASP A 633 5.83 -27.11 18.99
CA ASP A 633 6.38 -27.89 17.87
C ASP A 633 6.95 -29.23 18.33
N SER A 634 6.89 -30.24 17.45
CA SER A 634 7.58 -31.53 17.64
C SER A 634 9.11 -31.37 17.62
N ASN A 635 9.84 -32.38 18.11
CA ASN A 635 11.30 -32.41 18.14
C ASN A 635 11.99 -32.22 16.77
N TYR A 636 11.30 -32.49 15.65
CA TYR A 636 11.82 -32.30 14.30
C TYR A 636 12.15 -30.83 14.03
N TYR A 637 11.27 -29.92 14.43
CA TYR A 637 11.43 -28.49 14.18
C TYR A 637 12.46 -27.82 15.07
N LEU A 638 12.91 -28.52 16.12
CA LEU A 638 13.98 -28.07 17.02
C LEU A 638 15.37 -28.27 16.40
N GLN A 639 15.49 -29.08 15.35
CA GLN A 639 16.78 -29.40 14.76
C GLN A 639 17.38 -28.17 14.10
N ILE A 640 18.69 -27.99 14.27
CA ILE A 640 19.43 -26.86 13.70
C ILE A 640 19.23 -26.85 12.18
N GLY A 641 18.93 -25.68 11.62
CA GLY A 641 18.79 -25.46 10.18
C GLY A 641 17.48 -25.92 9.54
N VAL A 642 16.55 -26.49 10.32
CA VAL A 642 15.15 -26.65 9.89
C VAL A 642 14.48 -25.27 9.92
N VAL A 643 14.03 -24.82 8.74
CA VAL A 643 13.28 -23.57 8.58
C VAL A 643 11.80 -23.90 8.46
N GLN A 644 10.99 -23.15 9.20
CA GLN A 644 9.54 -23.24 9.17
C GLN A 644 8.95 -22.03 8.47
N GLU A 645 7.99 -22.27 7.58
CA GLU A 645 7.12 -21.23 7.04
C GLU A 645 5.99 -20.97 8.05
N ARG A 646 6.15 -19.94 8.87
CA ARG A 646 5.19 -19.52 9.89
C ARG A 646 5.07 -18.00 9.89
N PRO A 647 3.98 -17.45 9.31
CA PRO A 647 3.72 -16.01 9.35
C PRO A 647 3.66 -15.51 10.79
N ALA A 648 4.24 -14.33 11.02
CA ALA A 648 4.11 -13.58 12.27
C ALA A 648 3.13 -12.41 12.08
N PRO A 649 2.31 -12.06 13.08
CA PRO A 649 2.34 -12.52 14.47
C PRO A 649 1.81 -13.94 14.68
N HIS A 650 2.41 -14.66 15.64
CA HIS A 650 1.97 -15.99 16.05
C HIS A 650 2.31 -16.24 17.54
N PRO A 651 1.47 -16.93 18.33
CA PRO A 651 1.66 -17.17 19.77
C PRO A 651 2.80 -18.15 20.11
N ALA A 652 3.63 -18.51 19.14
CA ALA A 652 4.77 -19.40 19.31
C ALA A 652 6.03 -18.86 18.60
N VAL A 653 5.93 -17.65 18.05
CA VAL A 653 7.00 -16.99 17.31
C VAL A 653 7.42 -15.73 18.06
N GLY A 654 8.70 -15.69 18.42
CA GLY A 654 9.40 -14.55 18.98
C GLY A 654 10.61 -14.21 18.10
N PHE A 655 11.63 -13.58 18.68
CA PHE A 655 12.84 -13.26 17.93
C PHE A 655 14.04 -13.02 18.83
N ARG A 656 15.23 -13.11 18.21
CA ARG A 656 16.54 -12.80 18.76
C ARG A 656 17.23 -11.83 17.81
N LEU A 657 18.13 -11.00 18.32
CA LEU A 657 18.87 -10.03 17.51
C LEU A 657 20.35 -10.34 17.43
N ILE A 658 20.94 -9.95 16.30
CA ILE A 658 22.37 -9.77 16.11
C ILE A 658 22.72 -8.30 16.36
N MET A 659 23.88 -8.08 16.97
CA MET A 659 24.57 -6.80 17.10
C MET A 659 25.87 -6.85 16.29
N GLU A 660 26.00 -5.96 15.32
CA GLU A 660 27.21 -5.79 14.51
C GLU A 660 27.77 -4.38 14.69
N TYR A 661 29.11 -4.24 14.67
CA TYR A 661 29.75 -2.93 14.64
C TYR A 661 29.66 -2.36 13.23
N VAL A 662 29.31 -1.08 13.11
CA VAL A 662 29.32 -0.36 11.83
C VAL A 662 30.73 0.18 11.63
N ASP A 663 31.38 -0.25 10.55
CA ASP A 663 32.72 0.19 10.13
C ASP A 663 32.70 1.63 9.58
#